data_AF-A0A0R3KVD4-F1
#
_entry.id   AF-A0A0R3KVD4-F1
#
_cell.length_a   1.000
_cell.length_b   1.000
_cell.length_c   1.000
_cell.angle_alpha   90.00
_cell.angle_beta   90.00
_cell.angle_gamma   90.00
#
_symmetry.space_group_name_H-M   'P 1'
#
loop_
_entity.id
_entity.type
_entity.pdbx_description
1 polymer ?
#
loop_
_entity_poly.entity_id
_entity_poly.type
_entity_poly.pdbx_seq_one_letter_code
_entity_poly.pdbx_strand_id
1 'polypeptide(L)'
;MISKSIVELLRPISLGHYIRSARETGRGQVEPSGRLEFVSALERVALVYANAANLDHEEERLSHLISDVLHSERALLDNPIPRYPIYTNIAILNRFVGVYSHLSIQDTWARCRKALAILCDDWLSFERHALDRFERSKAGGTETTGENFHEKFVRQRIQNLELLCSFLASVDRPTIASVNNSLPARHPIDWIYYALEHDGAVALAHLSALPQSSYHDEYLFLRTLHLTETCFWAIITGIRAATQAYARNEFGITLLALKESNFFAEFMVRALSVFRTLPYESFFDGFRVATGDSSAVQSEKFQHLEIISRGLSDEKRAALRSKKELSWLADWRPGAEATLGGLLASVEQSQLETASNLRAELFRLDRSLQSWRNIHLGIARSYLPEGTVGTGEEGVTYLEKHFQNPGLFAHADNQKVATTTKLVSENAFVTSNDLLGLRIGFIIARDVPVPALLDAARALGEQTKERLKDLSRDTNYALSKLFGYYDPIFARYSKPFPLKKQLQDAMKNGLPDRPIPKLLLSLELSTGLLMGLHDGGALRFPVRVTTASEGQHFEAMNGKTLALGSEELILADEVRAFASYVQGPDKRTAVQLPTEPTGKTIKSLLFAVFGAPGLPEADFEAALDFVQTAAFSMAGRKPDVYLLTTKLAHV
;
A
#
# COMPACT_ATOMS: atom_id res chain seq x y z
N MET A 1 29.70 -16.57 26.62
CA MET A 1 31.10 -16.09 26.60
C MET A 1 31.74 -16.54 25.31
N ILE A 2 31.68 -15.67 24.30
CA ILE A 2 32.21 -15.96 22.96
C ILE A 2 33.69 -16.33 23.04
N SER A 3 34.05 -17.47 22.43
CA SER A 3 35.44 -17.96 22.40
C SER A 3 36.42 -16.88 21.93
N LYS A 4 37.51 -16.71 22.70
CA LYS A 4 38.59 -15.75 22.40
C LYS A 4 39.16 -15.97 20.98
N SER A 5 39.21 -17.22 20.53
CA SER A 5 39.68 -17.58 19.19
C SER A 5 38.78 -17.02 18.08
N ILE A 6 37.45 -16.98 18.30
CA ILE A 6 36.50 -16.40 17.33
C ILE A 6 36.66 -14.88 17.26
N VAL A 7 36.82 -14.23 18.42
CA VAL A 7 37.08 -12.79 18.48
C VAL A 7 38.39 -12.45 17.75
N GLU A 8 39.44 -13.25 17.92
CA GLU A 8 40.73 -13.04 17.23
C GLU A 8 40.60 -13.22 15.71
N LEU A 9 39.82 -14.19 15.23
CA LEU A 9 39.57 -14.41 13.81
C LEU A 9 38.78 -13.27 13.14
N LEU A 10 37.81 -12.68 13.85
CA LEU A 10 36.95 -11.62 13.33
C LEU A 10 37.51 -10.21 13.54
N ARG A 11 38.42 -10.02 14.49
CA ARG A 11 39.04 -8.70 14.78
C ARG A 11 39.60 -7.95 13.58
N PRO A 12 40.28 -8.58 12.60
CA PRO A 12 40.78 -7.84 11.44
C PRO A 12 39.67 -7.38 10.48
N ILE A 13 38.42 -7.77 10.70
CA ILE A 13 37.31 -7.59 9.75
C ILE A 13 36.27 -6.70 10.38
N SER A 14 36.31 -5.41 10.04
CA SER A 14 35.27 -4.49 10.48
C SER A 14 34.03 -4.64 9.61
N LEU A 15 32.99 -5.25 10.18
CA LEU A 15 31.66 -5.28 9.59
C LEU A 15 31.09 -3.87 9.39
N GLY A 16 31.34 -2.95 10.32
CA GLY A 16 30.91 -1.55 10.19
C GLY A 16 31.53 -0.84 8.99
N HIS A 17 32.83 -1.06 8.74
CA HIS A 17 33.51 -0.55 7.55
C HIS A 17 32.91 -1.15 6.27
N TYR A 18 32.69 -2.47 6.25
CA TYR A 18 32.08 -3.16 5.11
C TYR A 18 30.69 -2.59 4.77
N ILE A 19 29.82 -2.39 5.77
CA ILE A 19 28.49 -1.81 5.57
C ILE A 19 28.58 -0.41 4.96
N ARG A 20 29.48 0.45 5.47
CA ARG A 20 29.66 1.81 4.92
C ARG A 20 30.10 1.77 3.47
N SER A 21 31.13 0.98 3.17
CA SER A 21 31.65 0.83 1.80
C SER A 21 30.56 0.31 0.85
N ALA A 22 29.80 -0.70 1.25
CA ALA A 22 28.68 -1.23 0.47
C ALA A 22 27.56 -0.20 0.25
N ARG A 23 27.24 0.65 1.24
CA ARG A 23 26.21 1.71 1.11
C ARG A 23 26.67 2.92 0.29
N GLU A 24 27.97 3.20 0.27
CA GLU A 24 28.54 4.35 -0.45
C GLU A 24 28.86 4.02 -1.90
N THR A 25 29.41 2.83 -2.15
CA THR A 25 29.95 2.46 -3.47
C THR A 25 29.21 1.29 -4.12
N GLY A 26 28.36 0.59 -3.36
CA GLY A 26 27.73 -0.65 -3.79
C GLY A 26 28.63 -1.87 -3.58
N ARG A 27 28.03 -3.01 -3.22
CA ARG A 27 28.73 -4.30 -3.04
C ARG A 27 29.50 -4.74 -4.28
N GLY A 28 29.05 -4.38 -5.48
CA GLY A 28 29.74 -4.70 -6.73
C GLY A 28 31.08 -3.97 -6.91
N GLN A 29 31.30 -2.87 -6.17
CA GLN A 29 32.50 -2.03 -6.26
C GLN A 29 33.41 -2.15 -5.02
N VAL A 30 33.00 -2.92 -3.99
CA VAL A 30 33.89 -3.25 -2.88
C VAL A 30 35.07 -4.06 -3.43
N GLU A 31 36.30 -3.64 -3.10
CA GLU A 31 37.54 -4.21 -3.64
C GLU A 31 37.51 -5.76 -3.61
N PRO A 32 37.67 -6.46 -4.75
CA PRO A 32 37.50 -7.91 -4.84
C PRO A 32 38.40 -8.72 -3.87
N SER A 33 39.64 -8.28 -3.68
CA SER A 33 40.60 -8.83 -2.70
C SER A 33 40.08 -8.68 -1.26
N GLY A 34 39.62 -7.48 -0.88
CA GLY A 34 39.02 -7.25 0.44
C GLY A 34 37.76 -8.09 0.67
N ARG A 35 36.94 -8.30 -0.36
CA ARG A 35 35.75 -9.16 -0.29
C ARG A 35 36.10 -10.66 -0.19
N LEU A 36 37.14 -11.10 -0.89
CA LEU A 36 37.63 -12.47 -0.80
C LEU A 36 38.22 -12.77 0.59
N GLU A 37 38.97 -11.83 1.15
CA GLU A 37 39.50 -11.93 2.51
C GLU A 37 38.36 -11.98 3.55
N PHE A 38 37.34 -11.14 3.37
CA PHE A 38 36.12 -11.13 4.18
C PHE A 38 35.44 -12.50 4.17
N VAL A 39 35.14 -13.05 3.00
CA VAL A 39 34.49 -14.38 2.86
C VAL A 39 35.37 -15.49 3.43
N SER A 40 36.66 -15.51 3.12
CA SER A 40 37.59 -16.53 3.59
C SER A 40 37.66 -16.62 5.12
N ALA A 41 37.55 -15.48 5.79
CA ALA A 41 37.55 -15.46 7.25
C ALA A 41 36.23 -15.93 7.86
N LEU A 42 35.10 -15.58 7.25
CA LEU A 42 33.80 -16.09 7.68
C LEU A 42 33.71 -17.61 7.49
N GLU A 43 34.30 -18.16 6.43
CA GLU A 43 34.41 -19.62 6.23
C GLU A 43 35.21 -20.29 7.35
N ARG A 44 36.33 -19.69 7.79
CA ARG A 44 37.11 -20.20 8.93
C ARG A 44 36.29 -20.20 10.21
N VAL A 45 35.52 -19.15 10.47
CA VAL A 45 34.68 -19.07 11.68
C VAL A 45 33.51 -20.07 11.60
N ALA A 46 32.87 -20.20 10.44
CA ALA A 46 31.83 -21.20 10.20
C ALA A 46 32.36 -22.63 10.43
N LEU A 47 33.60 -22.93 10.03
CA LEU A 47 34.23 -24.22 10.30
C LEU A 47 34.49 -24.46 11.79
N VAL A 48 34.89 -23.42 12.54
CA VAL A 48 35.02 -23.52 14.01
C VAL A 48 33.68 -23.88 14.64
N TYR A 49 32.60 -23.20 14.23
CA TYR A 49 31.25 -23.48 14.74
C TYR A 49 30.73 -24.87 14.34
N ALA A 50 30.97 -25.33 13.10
CA ALA A 50 30.54 -26.64 12.62
C ALA A 50 31.19 -27.81 13.41
N ASN A 51 32.38 -27.58 14.00
CA ASN A 51 33.09 -28.57 14.80
C ASN A 51 32.85 -28.42 16.31
N ALA A 52 32.08 -27.42 16.74
CA ALA A 52 31.82 -27.20 18.16
C ALA A 52 30.73 -28.16 18.65
N ALA A 53 31.01 -28.88 19.74
CA ALA A 53 30.08 -29.85 20.31
C ALA A 53 28.86 -29.19 20.99
N ASN A 54 29.03 -27.98 21.55
CA ASN A 54 27.98 -27.18 22.16
C ASN A 54 28.32 -25.69 21.99
N LEU A 55 27.39 -24.90 21.48
CA LEU A 55 27.48 -23.44 21.43
C LEU A 55 26.58 -22.86 22.52
N ASP A 56 27.04 -21.82 23.21
CA ASP A 56 26.15 -21.04 24.04
C ASP A 56 25.24 -20.13 23.19
N HIS A 57 24.25 -19.49 23.81
CA HIS A 57 23.28 -18.66 23.09
C HIS A 57 23.90 -17.47 22.34
N GLU A 58 24.99 -16.89 22.86
CA GLU A 58 25.67 -15.77 22.20
C GLU A 58 26.44 -16.26 20.96
N GLU A 59 27.12 -17.38 21.11
CA GLU A 59 27.87 -18.04 20.04
C GLU A 59 26.96 -18.57 18.92
N GLU A 60 25.80 -19.12 19.27
CA GLU A 60 24.78 -19.52 18.31
C GLU A 60 24.29 -18.32 17.50
N ARG A 61 23.96 -17.20 18.16
CA ARG A 61 23.53 -15.96 17.48
C ARG A 61 24.60 -15.39 16.57
N LEU A 62 25.87 -15.41 16.98
CA LEU A 62 26.98 -14.94 16.16
C LEU A 62 27.21 -15.86 14.95
N SER A 63 27.22 -17.18 15.16
CA SER A 63 27.34 -18.18 14.08
C SER A 63 26.25 -18.00 13.03
N HIS A 64 25.02 -17.79 13.49
CA HIS A 64 23.85 -17.49 12.69
C HIS A 64 23.99 -16.22 11.85
N LEU A 65 24.41 -15.11 12.46
CA LEU A 65 24.66 -13.86 11.73
C LEU A 65 25.75 -14.05 10.65
N ILE A 66 26.84 -14.73 11.01
CA ILE A 66 27.95 -15.01 10.09
C ILE A 66 27.48 -15.84 8.91
N SER A 67 26.68 -16.89 9.15
CA SER A 67 26.12 -17.73 8.10
C SER A 67 25.25 -16.92 7.13
N ASP A 68 24.41 -16.01 7.63
CA ASP A 68 23.53 -15.20 6.77
C ASP A 68 24.33 -14.24 5.89
N VAL A 69 25.33 -13.56 6.47
CA VAL A 69 26.18 -12.62 5.72
C VAL A 69 27.06 -13.38 4.73
N LEU A 70 27.70 -14.47 5.16
CA LEU A 70 28.55 -15.31 4.32
C LEU A 70 27.78 -15.88 3.12
N HIS A 71 26.54 -16.32 3.31
CA HIS A 71 25.74 -16.90 2.24
C HIS A 71 25.59 -15.96 1.03
N SER A 72 25.18 -14.71 1.28
CA SER A 72 25.02 -13.73 0.21
C SER A 72 26.34 -13.36 -0.46
N GLU A 73 27.39 -13.16 0.35
CA GLU A 73 28.69 -12.72 -0.15
C GLU A 73 29.40 -13.82 -0.95
N ARG A 74 29.32 -15.07 -0.49
CA ARG A 74 29.85 -16.22 -1.21
C ARG A 74 29.13 -16.42 -2.54
N ALA A 75 27.80 -16.34 -2.54
CA ALA A 75 27.01 -16.49 -3.76
C ALA A 75 27.35 -15.42 -4.82
N LEU A 76 27.63 -14.19 -4.40
CA LEU A 76 28.04 -13.11 -5.29
C LEU A 76 29.48 -13.22 -5.81
N LEU A 77 30.38 -13.84 -5.04
CA LEU A 77 31.72 -14.17 -5.52
C LEU A 77 31.69 -15.31 -6.56
N ASP A 78 30.87 -16.32 -6.32
CA ASP A 78 30.73 -17.46 -7.23
C ASP A 78 29.95 -17.07 -8.51
N ASN A 79 28.97 -16.16 -8.39
CA ASN A 79 28.24 -15.58 -9.52
C ASN A 79 27.93 -14.09 -9.26
N PRO A 80 28.57 -13.15 -10.00
CA PRO A 80 28.37 -11.72 -9.77
C PRO A 80 26.98 -11.22 -10.19
N ILE A 81 26.19 -12.03 -10.92
CA ILE A 81 24.81 -11.72 -11.28
C ILE A 81 23.91 -12.20 -10.14
N PRO A 82 23.37 -11.29 -9.29
CA PRO A 82 22.61 -11.71 -8.13
C PRO A 82 21.26 -12.31 -8.50
N ARG A 83 20.81 -13.27 -7.68
CA ARG A 83 19.42 -13.75 -7.64
C ARG A 83 18.69 -13.11 -6.47
N TYR A 84 17.36 -13.15 -6.46
CA TYR A 84 16.53 -12.41 -5.51
C TYR A 84 16.92 -12.56 -4.03
N PRO A 85 17.12 -13.78 -3.47
CA PRO A 85 17.46 -13.92 -2.05
C PRO A 85 18.82 -13.30 -1.68
N ILE A 86 19.76 -13.34 -2.62
CA ILE A 86 21.14 -12.85 -2.48
C ILE A 86 21.18 -11.32 -2.63
N TYR A 87 20.45 -10.80 -3.61
CA TYR A 87 20.30 -9.37 -3.83
C TYR A 87 19.69 -8.69 -2.59
N THR A 88 18.63 -9.27 -2.05
CA THR A 88 17.85 -8.68 -0.96
C THR A 88 18.36 -9.01 0.45
N ASN A 89 19.38 -9.87 0.60
CA ASN A 89 19.81 -10.39 1.91
C ASN A 89 18.64 -10.89 2.78
N ILE A 90 17.69 -11.59 2.15
CA ILE A 90 16.41 -11.94 2.79
C ILE A 90 16.56 -12.85 4.02
N ALA A 91 17.66 -13.59 4.11
CA ALA A 91 17.97 -14.46 5.24
C ALA A 91 17.97 -13.72 6.59
N ILE A 92 18.53 -12.50 6.61
CA ILE A 92 18.60 -11.66 7.81
C ILE A 92 17.19 -11.26 8.26
N LEU A 93 16.33 -10.89 7.30
CA LEU A 93 14.93 -10.60 7.59
C LEU A 93 14.20 -11.85 8.09
N ASN A 94 14.36 -12.98 7.40
CA ASN A 94 13.70 -14.25 7.72
C ASN A 94 14.03 -14.71 9.15
N ARG A 95 15.29 -14.55 9.56
CA ARG A 95 15.72 -14.85 10.92
C ARG A 95 15.05 -13.95 11.94
N PHE A 96 15.02 -12.63 11.69
CA PHE A 96 14.42 -11.67 12.61
C PHE A 96 12.93 -11.94 12.84
N VAL A 97 12.17 -12.15 11.75
CA VAL A 97 10.72 -12.41 11.81
C VAL A 97 10.38 -13.87 12.17
N GLY A 98 11.40 -14.73 12.30
CA GLY A 98 11.25 -16.11 12.76
C GLY A 98 10.59 -17.06 11.77
N VAL A 99 10.87 -16.93 10.46
CA VAL A 99 10.29 -17.79 9.40
C VAL A 99 10.49 -19.28 9.68
N TYR A 100 11.64 -19.63 10.26
CA TYR A 100 12.03 -21.01 10.58
C TYR A 100 11.95 -21.34 12.07
N SER A 101 11.32 -20.48 12.87
CA SER A 101 11.22 -20.63 14.32
C SER A 101 9.84 -21.13 14.72
N HIS A 102 9.76 -21.90 15.80
CA HIS A 102 8.48 -22.36 16.39
C HIS A 102 7.83 -21.28 17.27
N LEU A 103 7.63 -20.08 16.71
CA LEU A 103 7.01 -18.97 17.42
C LEU A 103 5.49 -19.12 17.47
N SER A 104 4.87 -18.54 18.50
CA SER A 104 3.43 -18.34 18.49
C SER A 104 3.04 -17.38 17.36
N ILE A 105 1.78 -17.42 16.93
CA ILE A 105 1.29 -16.50 15.90
C ILE A 105 1.36 -15.04 16.38
N GLN A 106 1.07 -14.80 17.66
CA GLN A 106 1.14 -13.48 18.28
C GLN A 106 2.58 -12.94 18.28
N ASP A 107 3.55 -13.78 18.66
CA ASP A 107 4.98 -13.41 18.63
C ASP A 107 5.46 -13.15 17.21
N THR A 108 4.98 -13.93 16.24
CA THR A 108 5.28 -13.73 14.82
C THR A 108 4.78 -12.37 14.35
N TRP A 109 3.52 -12.00 14.64
CA TRP A 109 2.98 -10.69 14.28
C TRP A 109 3.67 -9.55 15.01
N ALA A 110 3.99 -9.71 16.30
CA ALA A 110 4.74 -8.72 17.06
C ALA A 110 6.13 -8.49 16.45
N ARG A 111 6.85 -9.56 16.08
CA ARG A 111 8.14 -9.47 15.38
C ARG A 111 8.00 -8.84 14.00
N CYS A 112 6.96 -9.16 13.23
CA CYS A 112 6.72 -8.52 11.93
C CYS A 112 6.46 -7.02 12.09
N ARG A 113 5.60 -6.58 13.03
CA ARG A 113 5.36 -5.16 13.33
C ARG A 113 6.65 -4.44 13.73
N LYS A 114 7.44 -5.07 14.62
CA LYS A 114 8.74 -4.57 15.04
C LYS A 114 9.72 -4.45 13.87
N ALA A 115 9.76 -5.44 12.98
CA ALA A 115 10.58 -5.41 11.77
C ALA A 115 10.18 -4.24 10.87
N LEU A 116 8.89 -4.06 10.59
CA LEU A 116 8.39 -2.92 9.80
C LEU A 116 8.80 -1.58 10.42
N ALA A 117 8.69 -1.44 11.75
CA ALA A 117 9.08 -0.21 12.44
C ALA A 117 10.58 0.07 12.31
N ILE A 118 11.42 -0.93 12.56
CA ILE A 118 12.89 -0.82 12.43
C ILE A 118 13.28 -0.46 11.00
N LEU A 119 12.71 -1.14 9.99
CA LEU A 119 13.02 -0.92 8.58
C LEU A 119 12.58 0.48 8.11
N CYS A 120 11.41 0.94 8.54
CA CYS A 120 10.92 2.29 8.24
C CYS A 120 11.76 3.38 8.91
N ASP A 121 12.12 3.21 10.19
CA ASP A 121 12.94 4.19 10.92
C ASP A 121 14.37 4.28 10.36
N ASP A 122 14.98 3.14 10.04
CA ASP A 122 16.27 3.12 9.36
C ASP A 122 16.19 3.79 7.97
N TRP A 123 15.14 3.52 7.19
CA TRP A 123 14.97 4.15 5.89
C TRP A 123 14.77 5.67 6.01
N LEU A 124 13.88 6.12 6.90
CA LEU A 124 13.68 7.54 7.17
C LEU A 124 14.97 8.22 7.63
N SER A 125 15.75 7.55 8.48
CA SER A 125 17.05 8.05 8.94
C SER A 125 18.06 8.14 7.80
N PHE A 126 18.10 7.14 6.91
CA PHE A 126 18.95 7.16 5.72
C PHE A 126 18.63 8.37 4.81
N GLU A 127 17.36 8.60 4.50
CA GLU A 127 16.94 9.71 3.65
C GLU A 127 17.23 11.09 4.27
N ARG A 128 16.98 11.23 5.58
CA ARG A 128 17.31 12.47 6.32
C ARG A 128 18.80 12.75 6.31
N HIS A 129 19.63 11.75 6.63
CA HIS A 129 21.08 11.92 6.57
C HIS A 129 21.56 12.28 5.15
N ALA A 130 21.03 11.62 4.12
CA ALA A 130 21.41 11.93 2.74
C ALA A 130 21.04 13.38 2.35
N LEU A 131 19.86 13.85 2.76
CA LEU A 131 19.44 15.23 2.58
C LEU A 131 20.34 16.22 3.33
N ASP A 132 20.71 15.93 4.57
CA ASP A 132 21.63 16.76 5.35
C ASP A 132 23.02 16.85 4.68
N ARG A 133 23.54 15.71 4.17
CA ARG A 133 24.81 15.68 3.41
C ARG A 133 24.73 16.54 2.16
N PHE A 134 23.62 16.43 1.44
CA PHE A 134 23.37 17.21 0.23
C PHE A 134 23.36 18.72 0.52
N GLU A 135 22.69 19.14 1.59
CA GLU A 135 22.65 20.55 2.02
C GLU A 135 24.04 21.06 2.42
N ARG A 136 24.83 20.25 3.14
CA ARG A 136 26.24 20.59 3.46
C ARG A 136 27.12 20.66 2.21
N SER A 137 26.93 19.77 1.24
CA SER A 137 27.66 19.79 -0.02
C SER A 137 27.37 21.07 -0.82
N LYS A 138 26.10 21.49 -0.89
CA LYS A 138 25.72 22.80 -1.47
C LYS A 138 26.38 23.99 -0.76
N ALA A 139 26.66 23.87 0.53
CA ALA A 139 27.37 24.88 1.32
C ALA A 139 28.91 24.82 1.19
N GLY A 140 29.45 24.02 0.25
CA GLY A 140 30.89 23.88 0.00
C GLY A 140 31.55 22.66 0.65
N GLY A 141 30.77 21.74 1.24
CA GLY A 141 31.27 20.45 1.73
C GLY A 141 31.60 19.46 0.61
N THR A 142 32.47 18.49 0.90
CA THR A 142 32.90 17.45 -0.05
C THR A 142 32.16 16.11 0.09
N GLU A 143 31.12 16.06 0.93
CA GLU A 143 30.33 14.85 1.18
C GLU A 143 29.50 14.45 -0.06
N THR A 144 29.46 13.15 -0.37
CA THR A 144 28.67 12.60 -1.48
C THR A 144 27.33 12.04 -0.99
N THR A 145 26.34 12.01 -1.87
CA THR A 145 24.95 11.59 -1.56
C THR A 145 24.55 10.33 -2.32
N GLY A 146 25.50 9.64 -2.94
CA GLY A 146 25.25 8.59 -3.92
C GLY A 146 24.99 9.16 -5.32
N GLU A 147 25.05 8.28 -6.32
CA GLU A 147 24.77 8.62 -7.70
C GLU A 147 23.29 8.94 -7.90
N ASN A 148 23.03 9.88 -8.82
CA ASN A 148 21.69 10.32 -9.21
C ASN A 148 20.78 10.72 -8.03
N PHE A 149 21.31 11.49 -7.08
CA PHE A 149 20.53 11.98 -5.95
C PHE A 149 19.54 13.07 -6.39
N HIS A 150 18.26 12.89 -6.08
CA HIS A 150 17.20 13.84 -6.43
C HIS A 150 16.52 14.46 -5.22
N GLU A 151 16.91 15.69 -4.87
CA GLU A 151 16.41 16.41 -3.69
C GLU A 151 14.88 16.42 -3.59
N LYS A 152 14.18 16.74 -4.69
CA LYS A 152 12.71 16.84 -4.72
C LYS A 152 12.06 15.51 -4.36
N PHE A 153 12.53 14.41 -4.94
CA PHE A 153 12.00 13.07 -4.68
C PHE A 153 12.31 12.60 -3.26
N VAL A 154 13.51 12.88 -2.76
CA VAL A 154 13.91 12.55 -1.37
C VAL A 154 13.06 13.29 -0.34
N ARG A 155 12.79 14.59 -0.53
CA ARG A 155 11.89 15.34 0.37
C ARG A 155 10.47 14.76 0.37
N GLN A 156 9.92 14.43 -0.80
CA GLN A 156 8.61 13.78 -0.90
C GLN A 156 8.60 12.41 -0.23
N ARG A 157 9.67 11.64 -0.39
CA ARG A 157 9.84 10.32 0.22
C ARG A 157 9.89 10.39 1.73
N ILE A 158 10.62 11.36 2.31
CA ILE A 158 10.65 11.62 3.75
C ILE A 158 9.23 11.87 4.28
N GLN A 159 8.44 12.72 3.61
CA GLN A 159 7.04 12.98 4.00
C GLN A 159 6.19 11.70 3.95
N ASN A 160 6.32 10.91 2.88
CA ASN A 160 5.58 9.66 2.75
C ASN A 160 6.01 8.62 3.80
N LEU A 161 7.31 8.57 4.14
CA LEU A 161 7.85 7.71 5.19
C LEU A 161 7.38 8.13 6.57
N GLU A 162 7.29 9.43 6.87
CA GLU A 162 6.74 9.92 8.15
C GLU A 162 5.29 9.48 8.33
N LEU A 163 4.47 9.56 7.27
CA LEU A 163 3.10 9.05 7.27
C LEU A 163 3.07 7.53 7.47
N LEU A 164 3.96 6.79 6.80
CA LEU A 164 4.06 5.34 6.95
C LEU A 164 4.50 4.94 8.38
N CYS A 165 5.47 5.64 8.96
CA CYS A 165 5.93 5.45 10.33
C CYS A 165 4.83 5.75 11.35
N SER A 166 3.97 6.74 11.09
CA SER A 166 2.84 7.07 11.98
C SER A 166 1.84 5.92 12.10
N PHE A 167 1.72 5.07 11.08
CA PHE A 167 0.90 3.86 11.11
C PHE A 167 1.45 2.80 12.08
N LEU A 168 2.72 2.90 12.46
CA LEU A 168 3.42 2.02 13.39
C LEU A 168 3.68 2.70 14.74
N ALA A 169 3.06 3.84 15.03
CA ALA A 169 3.36 4.64 16.21
C ALA A 169 3.16 3.91 17.56
N SER A 170 2.32 2.88 17.61
CA SER A 170 2.09 2.06 18.80
C SER A 170 3.09 0.91 18.98
N VAL A 171 3.98 0.68 18.02
CA VAL A 171 4.96 -0.41 18.06
C VAL A 171 6.19 0.05 18.86
N ASP A 172 6.58 -0.74 19.86
CA ASP A 172 7.82 -0.50 20.60
C ASP A 172 9.04 -0.65 19.67
N ARG A 173 9.94 0.34 19.72
CA ARG A 173 11.08 0.45 18.82
C ARG A 173 12.39 0.71 19.56
N PRO A 174 13.43 -0.11 19.33
CA PRO A 174 14.75 0.17 19.87
C PRO A 174 15.38 1.37 19.15
N THR A 175 16.14 2.19 19.88
CA THR A 175 16.99 3.22 19.26
C THR A 175 18.14 2.54 18.53
N ILE A 176 18.12 2.58 17.21
CA ILE A 176 19.21 2.06 16.37
C ILE A 176 20.26 3.15 16.18
N ALA A 177 21.50 2.88 16.62
CA ALA A 177 22.61 3.79 16.41
C ALA A 177 22.98 3.86 14.92
N SER A 178 23.41 5.02 14.43
CA SER A 178 23.92 5.17 13.07
C SER A 178 25.15 4.27 12.84
N VAL A 179 25.33 3.76 11.62
CA VAL A 179 26.54 3.02 11.19
C VAL A 179 27.82 3.86 11.37
N ASN A 180 27.69 5.19 11.44
CA ASN A 180 28.80 6.12 11.61
C ASN A 180 29.19 6.36 13.07
N ASN A 181 28.41 5.87 14.04
CA ASN A 181 28.75 6.03 15.45
C ASN A 181 29.84 5.03 15.86
N SER A 182 30.68 5.43 16.81
CA SER A 182 31.64 4.54 17.45
C SER A 182 30.90 3.37 18.12
N LEU A 183 31.52 2.18 18.07
CA LEU A 183 30.98 0.99 18.72
C LEU A 183 30.80 1.25 20.22
N PRO A 184 29.68 0.80 20.82
CA PRO A 184 29.53 0.85 22.27
C PRO A 184 30.68 0.11 22.95
N ALA A 185 31.26 0.70 24.00
CA ALA A 185 32.45 0.16 24.69
C ALA A 185 32.27 -1.27 25.25
N ARG A 186 31.03 -1.73 25.39
CA ARG A 186 30.69 -3.08 25.89
C ARG A 186 30.93 -4.21 24.88
N HIS A 187 31.12 -3.90 23.59
CA HIS A 187 31.31 -4.90 22.55
C HIS A 187 32.76 -4.89 22.05
N PRO A 188 33.49 -6.01 22.12
CA PRO A 188 34.92 -6.01 21.80
C PRO A 188 35.19 -5.91 20.28
N ILE A 189 34.21 -6.26 19.44
CA ILE A 189 34.22 -6.13 17.98
C ILE A 189 32.80 -5.86 17.45
N ASP A 190 32.67 -5.29 16.25
CA ASP A 190 31.37 -4.96 15.64
C ASP A 190 30.49 -6.18 15.37
N TRP A 191 31.05 -7.32 15.00
CA TRP A 191 30.30 -8.57 14.83
C TRP A 191 29.45 -8.96 16.04
N ILE A 192 30.00 -8.81 17.24
CA ILE A 192 29.29 -9.13 18.50
C ILE A 192 28.17 -8.12 18.74
N TYR A 193 28.43 -6.83 18.47
CA TYR A 193 27.41 -5.80 18.51
C TYR A 193 26.23 -6.14 17.58
N TYR A 194 26.50 -6.44 16.30
CA TYR A 194 25.45 -6.78 15.35
C TYR A 194 24.70 -8.08 15.70
N ALA A 195 25.39 -9.08 16.24
CA ALA A 195 24.79 -10.36 16.60
C ALA A 195 23.88 -10.27 17.84
N LEU A 196 24.28 -9.49 18.85
CA LEU A 196 23.66 -9.53 20.18
C LEU A 196 22.73 -8.34 20.47
N GLU A 197 22.98 -7.17 19.88
CA GLU A 197 22.29 -5.93 20.24
C GLU A 197 20.80 -5.93 19.86
N HIS A 198 19.96 -5.45 20.79
CA HIS A 198 18.52 -5.21 20.60
C HIS A 198 17.76 -6.36 19.92
N ASP A 199 18.08 -7.61 20.26
CA ASP A 199 17.46 -8.83 19.68
C ASP A 199 17.59 -8.89 18.13
N GLY A 200 18.74 -8.46 17.60
CA GLY A 200 19.03 -8.51 16.16
C GLY A 200 18.46 -7.33 15.36
N ALA A 201 17.84 -6.34 16.02
CA ALA A 201 17.29 -5.15 15.35
C ALA A 201 18.35 -4.35 14.59
N VAL A 202 19.58 -4.28 15.13
CA VAL A 202 20.68 -3.57 14.48
C VAL A 202 21.18 -4.31 13.24
N ALA A 203 21.24 -5.65 13.27
CA ALA A 203 21.55 -6.46 12.10
C ALA A 203 20.45 -6.32 11.03
N LEU A 204 19.17 -6.38 11.43
CA LEU A 204 18.05 -6.15 10.53
C LEU A 204 18.16 -4.79 9.84
N ALA A 205 18.39 -3.72 10.61
CA ALA A 205 18.57 -2.38 10.04
C ALA A 205 19.77 -2.34 9.10
N HIS A 206 20.96 -2.75 9.51
CA HIS A 206 22.13 -2.39 8.71
C HIS A 206 22.53 -3.40 7.63
N LEU A 207 22.23 -4.68 7.83
CA LEU A 207 22.75 -5.75 6.98
C LEU A 207 21.73 -6.28 5.96
N SER A 208 20.44 -6.02 6.16
CA SER A 208 19.42 -6.39 5.17
C SER A 208 19.46 -5.51 3.92
N ALA A 209 19.80 -4.22 4.05
CA ALA A 209 19.93 -3.28 2.93
C ALA A 209 21.39 -2.96 2.61
N LEU A 210 21.99 -3.81 1.78
CA LEU A 210 23.32 -3.61 1.20
C LEU A 210 23.18 -3.46 -0.33
N PRO A 211 23.18 -2.22 -0.87
CA PRO A 211 23.12 -1.95 -2.30
C PRO A 211 24.23 -2.67 -3.09
N GLN A 212 23.97 -3.01 -4.35
CA GLN A 212 24.97 -3.50 -5.30
C GLN A 212 25.69 -2.37 -6.05
N SER A 213 25.04 -1.22 -6.18
CA SER A 213 25.55 -0.02 -6.85
C SER A 213 25.67 1.17 -5.89
N SER A 214 26.24 2.26 -6.40
CA SER A 214 26.39 3.57 -5.76
C SER A 214 25.14 4.46 -5.89
N TYR A 215 24.07 4.01 -6.57
CA TYR A 215 22.85 4.80 -6.74
C TYR A 215 22.10 4.94 -5.41
N HIS A 216 21.76 6.18 -5.04
CA HIS A 216 21.06 6.48 -3.79
C HIS A 216 19.74 5.71 -3.64
N ASP A 217 18.97 5.65 -4.73
CA ASP A 217 17.61 5.10 -4.71
C ASP A 217 17.54 3.57 -4.71
N GLU A 218 18.67 2.86 -4.86
CA GLU A 218 18.71 1.40 -4.68
C GLU A 218 18.35 1.03 -3.23
N TYR A 219 18.64 1.91 -2.27
CA TYR A 219 18.26 1.72 -0.87
C TYR A 219 16.75 1.71 -0.67
N LEU A 220 16.02 2.65 -1.31
CA LEU A 220 14.55 2.66 -1.36
C LEU A 220 14.03 1.34 -1.93
N PHE A 221 14.67 0.85 -2.99
CA PHE A 221 14.23 -0.34 -3.69
C PHE A 221 14.34 -1.56 -2.77
N LEU A 222 15.50 -1.77 -2.14
CA LEU A 222 15.72 -2.85 -1.17
C LEU A 222 14.76 -2.77 0.00
N ARG A 223 14.58 -1.59 0.61
CA ARG A 223 13.68 -1.40 1.74
C ARG A 223 12.24 -1.74 1.41
N THR A 224 11.78 -1.38 0.21
CA THR A 224 10.43 -1.74 -0.23
C THR A 224 10.26 -3.27 -0.35
N LEU A 225 11.28 -3.97 -0.85
CA LEU A 225 11.28 -5.44 -0.89
C LEU A 225 11.23 -6.04 0.52
N HIS A 226 12.00 -5.52 1.47
CA HIS A 226 11.97 -6.02 2.86
C HIS A 226 10.62 -5.79 3.56
N LEU A 227 10.02 -4.62 3.38
CA LEU A 227 8.70 -4.31 3.94
C LEU A 227 7.63 -5.23 3.36
N THR A 228 7.61 -5.43 2.03
CA THR A 228 6.65 -6.33 1.37
C THR A 228 6.84 -7.79 1.77
N GLU A 229 8.09 -8.27 1.86
CA GLU A 229 8.42 -9.62 2.33
C GLU A 229 7.98 -9.87 3.79
N THR A 230 8.13 -8.85 4.65
CA THR A 230 7.64 -8.90 6.03
C THR A 230 6.11 -9.04 6.05
N CYS A 231 5.41 -8.24 5.25
CA CYS A 231 3.96 -8.32 5.14
C CYS A 231 3.49 -9.66 4.57
N PHE A 232 4.15 -10.19 3.54
CA PHE A 232 3.82 -11.51 2.99
C PHE A 232 3.88 -12.58 4.07
N TRP A 233 4.96 -12.61 4.87
CA TRP A 233 5.07 -13.58 5.95
C TRP A 233 3.93 -13.46 6.96
N ALA A 234 3.64 -12.25 7.43
CA ALA A 234 2.61 -12.02 8.43
C ALA A 234 1.19 -12.37 7.94
N ILE A 235 0.90 -12.12 6.65
CA ILE A 235 -0.37 -12.50 6.01
C ILE A 235 -0.43 -14.02 5.84
N ILE A 236 0.66 -14.67 5.44
CA ILE A 236 0.72 -16.13 5.31
C ILE A 236 0.39 -16.83 6.61
N THR A 237 1.04 -16.42 7.70
CA THR A 237 0.80 -16.99 9.02
C THR A 237 -0.60 -16.66 9.51
N GLY A 238 -1.14 -15.48 9.18
CA GLY A 238 -2.49 -15.07 9.50
C GLY A 238 -3.58 -15.87 8.80
N ILE A 239 -3.47 -16.11 7.48
CA ILE A 239 -4.41 -16.96 6.73
C ILE A 239 -4.39 -18.39 7.26
N ARG A 240 -3.20 -18.93 7.56
CA ARG A 240 -3.06 -20.27 8.16
C ARG A 240 -3.70 -20.35 9.55
N ALA A 241 -3.49 -19.34 10.40
CA ALA A 241 -4.12 -19.28 11.70
C ALA A 241 -5.65 -19.16 11.59
N ALA A 242 -6.15 -18.33 10.66
CA ALA A 242 -7.58 -18.16 10.42
C ALA A 242 -8.25 -19.45 9.95
N THR A 243 -7.68 -20.13 8.95
CA THR A 243 -8.20 -21.41 8.43
C THR A 243 -8.21 -22.51 9.48
N GLN A 244 -7.14 -22.64 10.26
CA GLN A 244 -7.05 -23.63 11.35
C GLN A 244 -8.02 -23.34 12.49
N ALA A 245 -8.14 -22.08 12.92
CA ALA A 245 -9.07 -21.66 13.96
C ALA A 245 -10.53 -21.87 13.51
N TYR A 246 -10.84 -21.54 12.27
CA TYR A 246 -12.18 -21.74 11.71
C TYR A 246 -12.56 -23.23 11.71
N ALA A 247 -11.65 -24.11 11.29
CA ALA A 247 -11.87 -25.55 11.32
C ALA A 247 -12.12 -26.12 12.73
N ARG A 248 -11.66 -25.42 13.78
CA ARG A 248 -11.89 -25.77 15.19
C ARG A 248 -13.11 -25.06 15.81
N ASN A 249 -13.87 -24.31 15.01
CA ASN A 249 -14.96 -23.43 15.46
C ASN A 249 -14.52 -22.30 16.40
N GLU A 250 -13.24 -21.89 16.33
CA GLU A 250 -12.67 -20.78 17.10
C GLU A 250 -12.83 -19.45 16.34
N PHE A 251 -14.07 -19.02 16.15
CA PHE A 251 -14.39 -17.87 15.28
C PHE A 251 -13.80 -16.53 15.75
N GLY A 252 -13.62 -16.36 17.07
CA GLY A 252 -12.95 -15.17 17.62
C GLY A 252 -11.48 -15.09 17.20
N ILE A 253 -10.76 -16.21 17.25
CA ILE A 253 -9.36 -16.30 16.79
C ILE A 253 -9.29 -16.15 15.28
N THR A 254 -10.25 -16.72 14.54
CA THR A 254 -10.37 -16.52 13.08
C THR A 254 -10.47 -15.03 12.74
N LEU A 255 -11.38 -14.31 13.40
CA LEU A 255 -11.59 -12.88 13.17
C LEU A 255 -10.34 -12.06 13.51
N LEU A 256 -9.68 -12.36 14.63
CA LEU A 256 -8.44 -11.71 15.02
C LEU A 256 -7.34 -11.91 13.96
N ALA A 257 -7.15 -13.14 13.48
CA ALA A 257 -6.15 -13.45 12.47
C ALA A 257 -6.41 -12.75 11.13
N LEU A 258 -7.67 -12.59 10.73
CA LEU A 258 -8.05 -11.83 9.55
C LEU A 258 -7.78 -10.33 9.72
N LYS A 259 -8.11 -9.75 10.88
CA LYS A 259 -7.81 -8.34 11.20
C LYS A 259 -6.32 -8.04 11.18
N GLU A 260 -5.52 -8.93 11.76
CA GLU A 260 -4.06 -8.83 11.71
C GLU A 260 -3.56 -8.92 10.27
N SER A 261 -4.06 -9.86 9.48
CA SER A 261 -3.71 -9.98 8.05
C SER A 261 -4.07 -8.71 7.27
N ASN A 262 -5.24 -8.11 7.54
CA ASN A 262 -5.68 -6.85 6.94
C ASN A 262 -4.77 -5.68 7.30
N PHE A 263 -4.30 -5.59 8.55
CA PHE A 263 -3.32 -4.58 8.94
C PHE A 263 -2.06 -4.65 8.06
N PHE A 264 -1.48 -5.83 7.88
CA PHE A 264 -0.27 -6.00 7.07
C PHE A 264 -0.52 -5.78 5.58
N ALA A 265 -1.68 -6.20 5.06
CA ALA A 265 -2.04 -5.96 3.66
C ALA A 265 -2.23 -4.45 3.38
N GLU A 266 -2.88 -3.72 4.29
CA GLU A 266 -3.04 -2.27 4.19
C GLU A 266 -1.70 -1.54 4.28
N PHE A 267 -0.84 -1.93 5.24
CA PHE A 267 0.52 -1.39 5.35
C PHE A 267 1.30 -1.59 4.04
N MET A 268 1.21 -2.79 3.47
CA MET A 268 1.90 -3.15 2.23
C MET A 268 1.46 -2.27 1.05
N VAL A 269 0.15 -1.96 0.93
CA VAL A 269 -0.37 -1.02 -0.07
C VAL A 269 0.15 0.41 0.18
N ARG A 270 0.16 0.86 1.43
CA ARG A 270 0.68 2.20 1.80
C ARG A 270 2.17 2.35 1.51
N ALA A 271 2.96 1.30 1.68
CA ALA A 271 4.39 1.31 1.35
C ALA A 271 4.66 1.61 -0.14
N LEU A 272 3.75 1.23 -1.04
CA LEU A 272 3.87 1.57 -2.47
C LEU A 272 3.76 3.07 -2.75
N SER A 273 3.16 3.87 -1.86
CA SER A 273 3.18 5.34 -1.97
C SER A 273 4.57 5.93 -1.78
N VAL A 274 5.42 5.29 -0.97
CA VAL A 274 6.84 5.65 -0.82
C VAL A 274 7.61 5.20 -2.05
N PHE A 275 7.38 3.97 -2.53
CA PHE A 275 8.04 3.44 -3.74
C PHE A 275 7.83 4.32 -4.96
N ARG A 276 6.63 4.90 -5.14
CA ARG A 276 6.32 5.83 -6.25
C ARG A 276 7.18 7.09 -6.30
N THR A 277 7.99 7.35 -5.27
CA THR A 277 9.00 8.43 -5.28
C THR A 277 10.33 8.02 -5.90
N LEU A 278 10.47 6.78 -6.38
CA LEU A 278 11.64 6.31 -7.13
C LEU A 278 11.68 6.99 -8.50
N PRO A 279 12.72 7.74 -8.85
CA PRO A 279 12.85 8.31 -10.19
C PRO A 279 13.01 7.20 -11.24
N TYR A 280 12.44 7.39 -12.43
CA TYR A 280 12.53 6.42 -13.53
C TYR A 280 13.98 6.18 -13.91
N GLU A 281 14.73 7.26 -14.08
CA GLU A 281 16.14 7.31 -14.46
C GLU A 281 17.05 6.63 -13.43
N SER A 282 16.73 6.73 -12.12
CA SER A 282 17.50 6.05 -11.09
C SER A 282 17.37 4.53 -11.20
N PHE A 283 16.18 4.04 -11.54
CA PHE A 283 15.95 2.62 -11.73
C PHE A 283 16.41 2.14 -13.10
N PHE A 284 15.73 2.57 -14.17
CA PHE A 284 15.86 1.99 -15.50
C PHE A 284 17.22 2.24 -16.13
N ASP A 285 17.69 3.49 -16.10
CA ASP A 285 19.00 3.88 -16.64
C ASP A 285 20.14 3.66 -15.63
N GLY A 286 19.78 3.46 -14.35
CA GLY A 286 20.73 3.35 -13.25
C GLY A 286 20.90 1.93 -12.72
N PHE A 287 20.49 1.72 -11.46
CA PHE A 287 20.86 0.51 -10.71
C PHE A 287 20.15 -0.76 -11.15
N ARG A 288 19.23 -0.72 -12.13
CA ARG A 288 18.57 -1.93 -12.65
C ARG A 288 19.57 -2.99 -13.11
N VAL A 289 20.69 -2.60 -13.74
CA VAL A 289 21.73 -3.56 -14.16
C VAL A 289 22.31 -4.32 -12.96
N ALA A 290 22.45 -3.63 -11.81
CA ALA A 290 22.97 -4.21 -10.58
C ALA A 290 22.00 -5.21 -9.92
N THR A 291 20.71 -5.19 -10.30
CA THR A 291 19.75 -6.22 -9.87
C THR A 291 19.97 -7.57 -10.57
N GLY A 292 20.69 -7.62 -11.70
CA GLY A 292 20.97 -8.87 -12.42
C GLY A 292 19.71 -9.69 -12.73
N ASP A 293 19.74 -10.97 -12.34
CA ASP A 293 18.64 -11.92 -12.50
C ASP A 293 17.69 -11.93 -11.29
N SER A 294 17.81 -10.95 -10.39
CA SER A 294 16.92 -10.77 -9.26
C SER A 294 15.54 -10.37 -9.73
N SER A 295 14.56 -11.23 -9.50
CA SER A 295 13.19 -10.99 -9.92
C SER A 295 12.22 -11.24 -8.78
N ALA A 296 11.20 -10.40 -8.65
CA ALA A 296 10.14 -10.58 -7.66
C ALA A 296 9.40 -11.93 -7.83
N VAL A 297 9.43 -12.53 -9.03
CA VAL A 297 8.87 -13.87 -9.25
C VAL A 297 9.63 -14.97 -8.49
N GLN A 298 10.87 -14.71 -8.07
CA GLN A 298 11.68 -15.60 -7.24
C GLN A 298 11.38 -15.46 -5.73
N SER A 299 10.51 -14.53 -5.32
CA SER A 299 10.09 -14.37 -3.92
C SER A 299 9.29 -15.59 -3.46
N GLU A 300 9.89 -16.41 -2.60
CA GLU A 300 9.24 -17.58 -2.00
C GLU A 300 7.94 -17.21 -1.28
N LYS A 301 7.98 -16.15 -0.46
CA LYS A 301 6.82 -15.74 0.33
C LYS A 301 5.71 -15.22 -0.55
N PHE A 302 6.01 -14.45 -1.59
CA PHE A 302 4.99 -14.04 -2.55
C PHE A 302 4.32 -15.26 -3.21
N GLN A 303 5.11 -16.23 -3.68
CA GLN A 303 4.55 -17.43 -4.30
C GLN A 303 3.69 -18.24 -3.33
N HIS A 304 4.16 -18.38 -2.10
CA HIS A 304 3.44 -19.04 -1.04
C HIS A 304 2.12 -18.33 -0.72
N LEU A 305 2.13 -16.99 -0.62
CA LEU A 305 0.94 -16.17 -0.42
C LEU A 305 -0.08 -16.38 -1.54
N GLU A 306 0.36 -16.43 -2.80
CA GLU A 306 -0.53 -16.72 -3.93
C GLU A 306 -1.19 -18.09 -3.78
N ILE A 307 -0.43 -19.13 -3.42
CA ILE A 307 -0.93 -20.50 -3.25
C ILE A 307 -1.96 -20.59 -2.12
N ILE A 308 -1.69 -20.00 -0.95
CA ILE A 308 -2.66 -20.03 0.16
C ILE A 308 -3.85 -19.10 -0.07
N SER A 309 -3.73 -18.11 -0.97
CA SER A 309 -4.86 -17.24 -1.28
C SER A 309 -5.80 -17.92 -2.28
N ARG A 310 -5.24 -18.43 -3.38
CA ARG A 310 -5.97 -18.83 -4.59
C ARG A 310 -5.87 -20.32 -4.95
N GLY A 311 -5.04 -21.08 -4.23
CA GLY A 311 -4.70 -22.46 -4.58
C GLY A 311 -3.57 -22.55 -5.61
N LEU A 312 -3.18 -23.78 -5.95
CA LEU A 312 -2.09 -24.08 -6.89
C LEU A 312 -2.63 -24.62 -8.22
N SER A 313 -2.71 -23.76 -9.24
CA SER A 313 -3.06 -24.18 -10.62
C SER A 313 -1.93 -24.96 -11.29
N ASP A 314 -2.25 -25.75 -12.32
CA ASP A 314 -1.24 -26.51 -13.07
C ASP A 314 -0.25 -25.60 -13.81
N GLU A 315 -0.73 -24.46 -14.32
CA GLU A 315 0.13 -23.44 -14.91
C GLU A 315 1.12 -22.87 -13.89
N LYS A 316 0.62 -22.51 -12.69
CA LYS A 316 1.48 -22.00 -11.60
C LYS A 316 2.50 -23.05 -11.19
N ARG A 317 2.10 -24.33 -11.13
CA ARG A 317 3.01 -25.44 -10.84
C ARG A 317 4.15 -25.52 -11.85
N ALA A 318 3.84 -25.42 -13.14
CA ALA A 318 4.87 -25.43 -14.18
C ALA A 318 5.85 -24.26 -14.02
N ALA A 319 5.32 -23.06 -13.74
CA ALA A 319 6.14 -21.85 -13.51
C ALA A 319 7.03 -21.92 -12.25
N LEU A 320 6.61 -22.66 -11.22
CA LEU A 320 7.42 -22.90 -10.02
C LEU A 320 8.51 -23.95 -10.28
N ARG A 321 8.22 -25.00 -11.05
CA ARG A 321 9.21 -26.06 -11.39
C ARG A 321 10.36 -25.54 -12.22
N SER A 322 10.16 -24.53 -13.05
CA SER A 322 11.23 -23.91 -13.83
C SER A 322 12.21 -23.09 -12.98
N LYS A 323 11.86 -22.78 -11.72
CA LYS A 323 12.67 -21.94 -10.83
C LYS A 323 13.28 -22.80 -9.73
N LYS A 324 14.60 -22.98 -9.75
CA LYS A 324 15.35 -23.86 -8.84
C LYS A 324 14.99 -23.64 -7.37
N GLU A 325 14.93 -22.38 -6.94
CA GLU A 325 14.67 -21.96 -5.55
C GLU A 325 13.24 -22.26 -5.09
N LEU A 326 12.30 -22.39 -6.02
CA LEU A 326 10.87 -22.51 -5.76
C LEU A 326 10.29 -23.87 -6.15
N SER A 327 11.13 -24.76 -6.68
CA SER A 327 10.73 -26.08 -7.17
C SER A 327 9.96 -26.90 -6.12
N TRP A 328 10.35 -26.80 -4.85
CA TRP A 328 9.68 -27.48 -3.75
C TRP A 328 8.24 -26.98 -3.49
N LEU A 329 7.93 -25.70 -3.77
CA LEU A 329 6.57 -25.16 -3.66
C LEU A 329 5.63 -25.74 -4.71
N ALA A 330 6.16 -26.24 -5.83
CA ALA A 330 5.36 -26.84 -6.89
C ALA A 330 4.67 -28.14 -6.44
N ASP A 331 5.27 -28.83 -5.47
CA ASP A 331 4.75 -30.07 -4.91
C ASP A 331 4.01 -29.84 -3.58
N TRP A 332 4.11 -28.63 -3.01
CA TRP A 332 3.36 -28.23 -1.82
C TRP A 332 1.91 -27.88 -2.17
N ARG A 333 0.96 -28.67 -1.65
CA ARG A 333 -0.49 -28.44 -1.83
C ARG A 333 -1.18 -28.25 -0.49
N PRO A 334 -1.66 -27.03 -0.15
CA PRO A 334 -2.65 -26.92 0.91
C PRO A 334 -3.96 -27.57 0.44
N GLY A 335 -4.71 -28.16 1.38
CA GLY A 335 -6.10 -28.55 1.13
C GLY A 335 -6.92 -27.34 0.69
N ALA A 336 -7.99 -27.53 -0.09
CA ALA A 336 -8.78 -26.43 -0.64
C ALA A 336 -9.33 -25.54 0.49
N GLU A 337 -9.77 -26.17 1.58
CA GLU A 337 -10.25 -25.58 2.83
C GLU A 337 -9.18 -24.78 3.61
N ALA A 338 -7.90 -25.06 3.37
CA ALA A 338 -6.76 -24.37 3.99
C ALA A 338 -6.31 -23.13 3.18
N THR A 339 -7.12 -22.68 2.22
CA THR A 339 -6.88 -21.44 1.45
C THR A 339 -7.83 -20.33 1.87
N LEU A 340 -7.51 -19.08 1.54
CA LEU A 340 -8.39 -17.93 1.73
C LEU A 340 -9.72 -18.11 0.99
N GLY A 341 -9.67 -18.61 -0.26
CA GLY A 341 -10.86 -18.94 -1.03
C GLY A 341 -11.70 -20.06 -0.41
N GLY A 342 -11.08 -21.10 0.15
CA GLY A 342 -11.77 -22.19 0.85
C GLY A 342 -12.41 -21.74 2.17
N LEU A 343 -11.71 -20.90 2.94
CA LEU A 343 -12.25 -20.28 4.15
C LEU A 343 -13.47 -19.44 3.83
N LEU A 344 -13.41 -18.63 2.77
CA LEU A 344 -14.55 -17.86 2.30
C LEU A 344 -15.74 -18.75 1.96
N ALA A 345 -15.54 -19.77 1.12
CA ALA A 345 -16.62 -20.68 0.72
C ALA A 345 -17.29 -21.32 1.94
N SER A 346 -16.49 -21.65 2.96
CA SER A 346 -16.99 -22.21 4.23
C SER A 346 -17.81 -21.18 5.02
N VAL A 347 -17.32 -19.94 5.14
CA VAL A 347 -18.05 -18.84 5.81
C VAL A 347 -19.37 -18.51 5.11
N GLU A 348 -19.40 -18.50 3.77
CA GLU A 348 -20.60 -18.20 2.99
C GLU A 348 -21.70 -19.25 3.13
N GLN A 349 -21.33 -20.51 3.36
CA GLN A 349 -22.29 -21.59 3.61
C GLN A 349 -22.75 -21.66 5.07
N SER A 350 -22.09 -20.94 5.97
CA SER A 350 -22.41 -20.97 7.40
C SER A 350 -23.62 -20.09 7.75
N GLN A 351 -24.43 -20.55 8.70
CA GLN A 351 -25.55 -19.77 9.29
C GLN A 351 -25.13 -19.08 10.61
N LEU A 352 -23.84 -18.86 10.81
CA LEU A 352 -23.30 -18.30 12.05
C LEU A 352 -23.61 -16.80 12.14
N GLU A 353 -23.97 -16.32 13.32
CA GLU A 353 -24.16 -14.88 13.57
C GLU A 353 -22.89 -14.06 13.26
N THR A 354 -21.71 -14.63 13.54
CA THR A 354 -20.41 -14.02 13.27
C THR A 354 -19.99 -14.06 11.81
N ALA A 355 -20.72 -14.78 10.93
CA ALA A 355 -20.37 -14.95 9.53
C ALA A 355 -20.27 -13.62 8.78
N SER A 356 -21.10 -12.63 9.12
CA SER A 356 -21.05 -11.30 8.49
C SER A 356 -19.72 -10.58 8.74
N ASN A 357 -19.18 -10.67 9.97
CA ASN A 357 -17.92 -10.02 10.33
C ASN A 357 -16.72 -10.73 9.70
N LEU A 358 -16.72 -12.07 9.72
CA LEU A 358 -15.69 -12.87 9.05
C LEU A 358 -15.68 -12.60 7.55
N ARG A 359 -16.87 -12.54 6.94
CA ARG A 359 -17.06 -12.17 5.54
C ARG A 359 -16.43 -10.80 5.27
N ALA A 360 -16.81 -9.76 6.02
CA ALA A 360 -16.28 -8.42 5.81
C ALA A 360 -14.74 -8.36 5.83
N GLU A 361 -14.09 -9.02 6.80
CA GLU A 361 -12.63 -9.03 6.89
C GLU A 361 -11.97 -9.84 5.75
N LEU A 362 -12.58 -10.95 5.31
CA LEU A 362 -12.12 -11.70 4.13
C LEU A 362 -12.20 -10.87 2.84
N PHE A 363 -13.31 -10.14 2.65
CA PHE A 363 -13.50 -9.22 1.53
C PHE A 363 -12.46 -8.10 1.53
N ARG A 364 -12.20 -7.52 2.70
CA ARG A 364 -11.16 -6.49 2.87
C ARG A 364 -9.79 -7.04 2.50
N LEU A 365 -9.46 -8.28 2.93
CA LEU A 365 -8.14 -8.86 2.68
C LEU A 365 -7.89 -9.11 1.19
N ASP A 366 -8.82 -9.74 0.48
CA ASP A 366 -8.66 -9.93 -0.97
C ASP A 366 -8.62 -8.60 -1.71
N ARG A 367 -9.43 -7.61 -1.32
CA ARG A 367 -9.40 -6.26 -1.91
C ARG A 367 -8.02 -5.64 -1.74
N SER A 368 -7.45 -5.65 -0.54
CA SER A 368 -6.11 -5.09 -0.30
C SER A 368 -5.03 -5.83 -1.09
N LEU A 369 -5.09 -7.17 -1.15
CA LEU A 369 -4.16 -7.96 -1.98
C LEU A 369 -4.31 -7.64 -3.47
N GLN A 370 -5.54 -7.48 -3.97
CA GLN A 370 -5.79 -7.10 -5.35
C GLN A 370 -5.35 -5.67 -5.65
N SER A 371 -5.59 -4.72 -4.75
CA SER A 371 -5.09 -3.35 -4.84
C SER A 371 -3.57 -3.33 -4.94
N TRP A 372 -2.87 -4.11 -4.10
CA TRP A 372 -1.43 -4.25 -4.18
C TRP A 372 -0.98 -4.78 -5.56
N ARG A 373 -1.60 -5.86 -6.06
CA ARG A 373 -1.29 -6.42 -7.40
C ARG A 373 -1.49 -5.39 -8.51
N ASN A 374 -2.61 -4.66 -8.49
CA ASN A 374 -2.93 -3.66 -9.50
C ASN A 374 -1.96 -2.48 -9.47
N ILE A 375 -1.62 -1.98 -8.27
CA ILE A 375 -0.68 -0.87 -8.11
C ILE A 375 0.72 -1.32 -8.54
N HIS A 376 1.14 -2.53 -8.14
CA HIS A 376 2.43 -3.10 -8.54
C HIS A 376 2.52 -3.26 -10.06
N LEU A 377 1.49 -3.77 -10.73
CA LEU A 377 1.46 -3.84 -12.19
C LEU A 377 1.55 -2.44 -12.82
N GLY A 378 0.82 -1.46 -12.28
CA GLY A 378 0.88 -0.07 -12.75
C GLY A 378 2.28 0.54 -12.61
N ILE A 379 2.94 0.28 -11.49
CA ILE A 379 4.35 0.64 -11.26
C ILE A 379 5.24 -0.06 -12.29
N ALA A 380 5.16 -1.39 -12.43
CA ALA A 380 6.00 -2.12 -13.37
C ALA A 380 5.90 -1.55 -14.81
N ARG A 381 4.69 -1.20 -15.25
CA ARG A 381 4.44 -0.53 -16.54
C ARG A 381 5.08 0.86 -16.64
N SER A 382 5.13 1.64 -15.55
CA SER A 382 5.75 2.96 -15.58
C SER A 382 7.28 2.93 -15.63
N TYR A 383 7.91 1.83 -15.20
CA TYR A 383 9.37 1.69 -15.19
C TYR A 383 9.92 0.79 -16.28
N LEU A 384 9.09 -0.01 -16.95
CA LEU A 384 9.51 -0.93 -18.01
C LEU A 384 8.79 -0.55 -19.31
N PRO A 385 9.46 0.13 -20.26
CA PRO A 385 8.90 0.42 -21.58
C PRO A 385 8.38 -0.85 -22.26
N GLU A 386 7.38 -0.68 -23.12
CA GLU A 386 6.76 -1.78 -23.85
C GLU A 386 7.81 -2.61 -24.63
N GLY A 387 7.69 -3.95 -24.55
CA GLY A 387 8.67 -4.88 -25.15
C GLY A 387 9.94 -5.11 -24.31
N THR A 388 10.11 -4.41 -23.18
CA THR A 388 11.25 -4.67 -22.28
C THR A 388 10.98 -5.91 -21.42
N VAL A 389 11.89 -6.88 -21.50
CA VAL A 389 11.89 -8.03 -20.58
C VAL A 389 12.15 -7.55 -19.15
N GLY A 390 11.49 -8.14 -18.15
CA GLY A 390 11.77 -7.86 -16.74
C GLY A 390 13.17 -8.33 -16.34
N THR A 391 13.61 -8.02 -15.12
CA THR A 391 14.82 -8.65 -14.56
C THR A 391 14.53 -10.15 -14.37
N GLY A 392 15.35 -11.03 -14.96
CA GLY A 392 15.16 -12.49 -14.92
C GLY A 392 14.12 -13.09 -15.89
N GLU A 393 14.10 -12.65 -17.15
CA GLU A 393 13.33 -13.22 -18.29
C GLU A 393 11.80 -13.02 -18.30
N GLU A 394 11.16 -12.78 -17.15
CA GLU A 394 9.71 -12.59 -17.03
C GLU A 394 9.38 -11.11 -16.71
N GLY A 395 8.72 -10.40 -17.65
CA GLY A 395 8.42 -8.96 -17.55
C GLY A 395 6.98 -8.61 -17.15
N VAL A 396 6.52 -7.42 -17.57
CA VAL A 396 5.15 -6.92 -17.38
C VAL A 396 4.11 -7.96 -17.82
N THR A 397 4.38 -8.72 -18.88
CA THR A 397 3.49 -9.77 -19.41
C THR A 397 3.21 -10.89 -18.40
N TYR A 398 4.19 -11.27 -17.57
CA TYR A 398 3.96 -12.25 -16.50
C TYR A 398 3.00 -11.69 -15.45
N LEU A 399 3.22 -10.44 -15.03
CA LEU A 399 2.35 -9.76 -14.07
C LEU A 399 0.94 -9.61 -14.64
N GLU A 400 0.79 -9.23 -15.90
CA GLU A 400 -0.51 -9.16 -16.57
C GLU A 400 -1.23 -10.51 -16.53
N LYS A 401 -0.56 -11.58 -16.94
CA LYS A 401 -1.14 -12.92 -16.97
C LYS A 401 -1.59 -13.40 -15.59
N HIS A 402 -0.82 -13.12 -14.55
CA HIS A 402 -1.08 -13.65 -13.20
C HIS A 402 -1.85 -12.68 -12.28
N PHE A 403 -1.84 -11.37 -12.54
CA PHE A 403 -2.50 -10.35 -11.70
C PHE A 403 -3.82 -9.83 -12.28
N GLN A 404 -4.07 -10.00 -13.59
CA GLN A 404 -5.35 -9.64 -14.21
C GLN A 404 -6.48 -10.63 -13.92
N ASN A 405 -6.18 -11.76 -13.27
CA ASN A 405 -7.23 -12.63 -12.78
C ASN A 405 -8.07 -11.84 -11.75
N PRO A 406 -9.39 -11.74 -11.95
CA PRO A 406 -10.19 -10.86 -11.12
C PRO A 406 -10.16 -11.40 -9.67
N GLY A 407 -10.33 -10.53 -8.68
CA GLY A 407 -10.24 -10.91 -7.26
C GLY A 407 -11.06 -12.16 -6.95
N LEU A 408 -10.75 -12.88 -5.87
CA LEU A 408 -11.50 -14.10 -5.47
C LEU A 408 -13.03 -13.87 -5.49
N PHE A 409 -13.43 -12.61 -5.29
CA PHE A 409 -14.80 -12.13 -5.22
C PHE A 409 -15.46 -11.71 -6.53
N ALA A 410 -14.76 -11.69 -7.67
CA ALA A 410 -15.36 -11.25 -8.92
C ALA A 410 -16.48 -12.17 -9.44
N HIS A 411 -16.49 -13.44 -9.03
CA HIS A 411 -17.60 -14.35 -9.33
C HIS A 411 -18.75 -14.27 -8.30
N ALA A 412 -18.47 -13.91 -7.05
CA ALA A 412 -19.50 -13.73 -6.02
C ALA A 412 -20.32 -12.44 -6.22
N ASP A 413 -19.68 -11.36 -6.70
CA ASP A 413 -20.40 -10.16 -7.16
C ASP A 413 -21.12 -10.44 -8.49
N ASN A 414 -20.49 -11.14 -9.45
CA ASN A 414 -21.12 -11.42 -10.75
C ASN A 414 -22.32 -12.38 -10.67
N GLN A 415 -22.39 -13.28 -9.68
CA GLN A 415 -23.57 -14.15 -9.50
C GLN A 415 -24.78 -13.47 -8.85
N LYS A 416 -24.64 -12.24 -8.32
CA LYS A 416 -25.79 -11.39 -7.95
C LYS A 416 -26.01 -10.21 -8.91
N VAL A 417 -25.09 -9.95 -9.84
CA VAL A 417 -25.17 -8.86 -10.83
C VAL A 417 -25.62 -9.35 -12.22
N ALA A 418 -25.76 -10.66 -12.43
CA ALA A 418 -26.32 -11.23 -13.65
C ALA A 418 -27.85 -11.08 -13.74
N THR A 419 -28.32 -9.85 -13.89
CA THR A 419 -29.55 -9.44 -14.62
C THR A 419 -29.80 -7.91 -14.63
N THR A 420 -28.86 -7.07 -14.18
CA THR A 420 -29.05 -5.61 -14.20
C THR A 420 -28.16 -4.95 -15.26
N THR A 421 -28.77 -4.28 -16.23
CA THR A 421 -28.12 -3.40 -17.21
C THR A 421 -27.01 -2.58 -16.55
N LYS A 422 -25.74 -2.69 -17.00
CA LYS A 422 -24.59 -2.01 -16.38
C LYS A 422 -24.88 -0.51 -16.21
N LEU A 423 -25.09 -0.06 -14.97
CA LEU A 423 -25.43 1.35 -14.68
C LEU A 423 -24.19 2.25 -14.68
N VAL A 424 -23.05 1.71 -14.28
CA VAL A 424 -21.78 2.43 -14.27
C VAL A 424 -20.78 1.62 -15.09
N SER A 425 -19.99 2.29 -15.94
CA SER A 425 -18.94 1.60 -16.68
C SER A 425 -17.85 1.11 -15.73
N GLU A 426 -17.39 -0.12 -15.92
CA GLU A 426 -16.36 -0.76 -15.06
C GLU A 426 -14.97 -0.12 -15.15
N ASN A 427 -14.76 0.81 -16.09
CA ASN A 427 -13.50 1.50 -16.27
C ASN A 427 -13.67 3.02 -16.12
N ALA A 428 -12.77 3.62 -15.36
CA ALA A 428 -12.57 5.06 -15.26
C ALA A 428 -11.20 5.37 -15.87
N PHE A 429 -11.17 6.02 -17.03
CA PHE A 429 -9.91 6.32 -17.72
C PHE A 429 -9.54 7.79 -17.55
N VAL A 430 -8.28 8.05 -17.22
CA VAL A 430 -7.68 9.39 -17.14
C VAL A 430 -6.44 9.46 -18.02
N THR A 431 -6.17 10.61 -18.61
CA THR A 431 -4.97 10.82 -19.44
C THR A 431 -3.79 11.36 -18.65
N SER A 432 -4.00 11.78 -17.39
CA SER A 432 -2.97 12.39 -16.55
C SER A 432 -2.65 11.59 -15.29
N ASN A 433 -1.36 11.55 -14.93
CA ASN A 433 -0.86 10.86 -13.74
C ASN A 433 -1.39 11.45 -12.42
N ASP A 434 -1.66 12.76 -12.38
CA ASP A 434 -2.14 13.44 -11.17
C ASP A 434 -3.51 12.94 -10.71
N LEU A 435 -4.31 12.44 -11.65
CA LEU A 435 -5.63 11.89 -11.40
C LEU A 435 -5.62 10.36 -11.27
N LEU A 436 -4.46 9.71 -11.37
CA LEU A 436 -4.33 8.26 -11.29
C LEU A 436 -4.54 7.77 -9.85
N GLY A 437 -5.38 6.74 -9.68
CA GLY A 437 -5.70 6.21 -8.35
C GLY A 437 -6.71 7.05 -7.57
N LEU A 438 -7.32 8.03 -8.21
CA LEU A 438 -8.50 8.75 -7.70
C LEU A 438 -9.65 7.75 -7.56
N ARG A 439 -10.30 7.74 -6.40
CA ARG A 439 -11.43 6.84 -6.12
C ARG A 439 -12.76 7.58 -6.21
N ILE A 440 -13.72 6.95 -6.87
CA ILE A 440 -15.06 7.48 -7.03
C ILE A 440 -16.04 6.40 -6.62
N GLY A 441 -16.93 6.73 -5.68
CA GLY A 441 -18.03 5.87 -5.30
C GLY A 441 -19.33 6.41 -5.86
N PHE A 442 -20.15 5.53 -6.42
CA PHE A 442 -21.52 5.82 -6.81
C PHE A 442 -22.46 5.05 -5.90
N ILE A 443 -23.37 5.77 -5.24
CA ILE A 443 -24.42 5.17 -4.42
C ILE A 443 -25.76 5.55 -5.06
N ILE A 444 -26.54 4.54 -5.47
CA ILE A 444 -27.83 4.74 -6.14
C ILE A 444 -28.94 4.31 -5.18
N ALA A 445 -29.65 5.29 -4.64
CA ALA A 445 -30.83 5.09 -3.82
C ALA A 445 -32.06 5.16 -4.72
N ARG A 446 -32.86 4.11 -4.78
CA ARG A 446 -34.02 4.05 -5.67
C ARG A 446 -35.33 4.19 -4.91
N ASP A 447 -36.36 4.68 -5.60
CA ASP A 447 -37.71 4.92 -5.07
C ASP A 447 -37.67 5.64 -3.72
N VAL A 448 -36.99 6.78 -3.68
CA VAL A 448 -36.78 7.59 -2.47
C VAL A 448 -38.04 8.43 -2.20
N PRO A 449 -38.78 8.20 -1.10
CA PRO A 449 -39.91 9.05 -0.74
C PRO A 449 -39.44 10.48 -0.46
N VAL A 450 -40.10 11.46 -1.06
CA VAL A 450 -39.75 12.89 -0.85
C VAL A 450 -39.80 13.27 0.63
N PRO A 451 -40.79 12.85 1.45
CA PRO A 451 -40.78 13.12 2.88
C PRO A 451 -39.53 12.59 3.60
N ALA A 452 -39.11 11.35 3.31
CA ALA A 452 -37.92 10.75 3.92
C ALA A 452 -36.63 11.49 3.54
N LEU A 453 -36.52 11.95 2.28
CA LEU A 453 -35.43 12.80 1.82
C LEU A 453 -35.38 14.14 2.56
N LEU A 454 -36.54 14.78 2.75
CA LEU A 454 -36.65 16.05 3.48
C LEU A 454 -36.29 15.89 4.97
N ASP A 455 -36.73 14.79 5.58
CA ASP A 455 -36.41 14.46 6.97
C ASP A 455 -34.93 14.16 7.14
N ALA A 456 -34.31 13.40 6.23
CA ALA A 456 -32.87 13.15 6.24
C ALA A 456 -32.07 14.45 6.06
N ALA A 457 -32.47 15.32 5.13
CA ALA A 457 -31.84 16.63 4.93
C ALA A 457 -31.92 17.52 6.19
N ARG A 458 -33.04 17.45 6.92
CA ARG A 458 -33.22 18.17 8.19
C ARG A 458 -32.36 17.57 9.29
N ALA A 459 -32.42 16.26 9.49
CA ALA A 459 -31.70 15.55 10.54
C ALA A 459 -30.18 15.70 10.40
N LEU A 460 -29.65 15.46 9.20
CA LEU A 460 -28.23 15.64 8.91
C LEU A 460 -27.80 17.10 9.02
N GLY A 461 -28.67 18.03 8.63
CA GLY A 461 -28.44 19.46 8.79
C GLY A 461 -28.29 19.88 10.25
N GLU A 462 -29.19 19.42 11.13
CA GLU A 462 -29.08 19.73 12.56
C GLU A 462 -27.87 19.05 13.20
N GLN A 463 -27.60 17.78 12.88
CA GLN A 463 -26.40 17.08 13.36
C GLN A 463 -25.11 17.79 12.94
N THR A 464 -25.04 18.24 11.68
CA THR A 464 -23.89 18.99 11.17
C THR A 464 -23.77 20.33 11.88
N LYS A 465 -24.89 21.04 12.08
CA LYS A 465 -24.91 22.32 12.80
C LYS A 465 -24.44 22.19 14.24
N GLU A 466 -24.85 21.15 14.97
CA GLU A 466 -24.34 20.87 16.32
C GLU A 466 -22.83 20.59 16.28
N ARG A 467 -22.38 19.74 15.37
CA ARG A 467 -20.94 19.46 15.19
C ARG A 467 -20.14 20.71 14.85
N LEU A 468 -20.69 21.64 14.07
CA LEU A 468 -20.03 22.90 13.72
C LEU A 468 -19.94 23.87 14.92
N LYS A 469 -20.85 23.79 15.90
CA LYS A 469 -20.77 24.56 17.15
C LYS A 469 -19.66 24.03 18.08
N ASP A 470 -19.51 22.71 18.11
CA ASP A 470 -18.55 22.00 18.98
C ASP A 470 -17.21 21.74 18.29
N LEU A 471 -16.87 22.48 17.24
CA LEU A 471 -15.62 22.34 16.50
C LEU A 471 -14.42 22.64 17.40
N SER A 472 -13.86 21.60 18.02
CA SER A 472 -12.55 21.63 18.66
C SER A 472 -11.47 21.97 17.63
N ARG A 473 -10.31 22.42 18.12
CA ARG A 473 -9.10 22.62 17.30
C ARG A 473 -8.75 21.36 16.49
N ASP A 474 -9.03 20.18 17.02
CA ASP A 474 -8.69 18.88 16.43
C ASP A 474 -9.62 18.50 15.27
N THR A 475 -10.92 18.76 15.37
CA THR A 475 -11.86 18.48 14.27
C THR A 475 -11.60 19.40 13.08
N ASN A 476 -11.26 20.68 13.35
CA ASN A 476 -10.90 21.63 12.31
C ASN A 476 -9.57 21.25 11.64
N TYR A 477 -8.62 20.72 12.42
CA TYR A 477 -7.38 20.16 11.90
C TYR A 477 -7.62 18.92 11.02
N ALA A 478 -8.51 18.01 11.42
CA ALA A 478 -8.85 16.81 10.65
C ALA A 478 -9.49 17.16 9.29
N LEU A 479 -10.48 18.05 9.27
CA LEU A 479 -11.08 18.52 8.02
C LEU A 479 -10.07 19.26 7.15
N SER A 480 -9.25 20.14 7.73
CA SER A 480 -8.20 20.85 7.00
C SER A 480 -7.18 19.90 6.37
N LYS A 481 -6.83 18.82 7.08
CA LYS A 481 -5.96 17.76 6.55
C LYS A 481 -6.59 17.05 5.35
N LEU A 482 -7.87 16.70 5.43
CA LEU A 482 -8.60 16.06 4.33
C LEU A 482 -8.72 17.01 3.12
N PHE A 483 -9.00 18.28 3.35
CA PHE A 483 -9.07 19.31 2.31
C PHE A 483 -7.73 19.49 1.59
N GLY A 484 -6.60 19.31 2.30
CA GLY A 484 -5.25 19.40 1.74
C GLY A 484 -4.99 18.43 0.59
N TYR A 485 -5.66 17.28 0.52
CA TYR A 485 -5.52 16.34 -0.60
C TYR A 485 -6.14 16.87 -1.91
N TYR A 486 -7.09 17.80 -1.85
CA TYR A 486 -7.75 18.35 -3.03
C TYR A 486 -7.02 19.58 -3.60
N ASP A 487 -6.24 20.29 -2.79
CA ASP A 487 -5.58 21.54 -3.18
C ASP A 487 -4.73 21.43 -4.45
N PRO A 488 -3.86 20.41 -4.63
CA PRO A 488 -3.03 20.31 -5.83
C PRO A 488 -3.84 20.19 -7.12
N ILE A 489 -4.98 19.49 -7.08
CA ILE A 489 -5.84 19.27 -8.24
C ILE A 489 -6.58 20.55 -8.60
N PHE A 490 -7.19 21.19 -7.60
CA PHE A 490 -7.93 22.43 -7.84
C PHE A 490 -7.00 23.56 -8.31
N ALA A 491 -5.77 23.63 -7.78
CA ALA A 491 -4.75 24.56 -8.23
C ALA A 491 -4.38 24.40 -9.71
N ARG A 492 -4.28 23.16 -10.23
CA ARG A 492 -4.02 22.88 -11.66
C ARG A 492 -5.01 23.55 -12.59
N TYR A 493 -6.28 23.61 -12.21
CA TYR A 493 -7.35 24.24 -13.00
C TYR A 493 -7.58 25.71 -12.64
N SER A 494 -6.69 26.32 -11.85
CA SER A 494 -6.83 27.70 -11.35
C SER A 494 -8.17 27.92 -10.61
N LYS A 495 -8.66 26.91 -9.90
CA LYS A 495 -9.89 26.96 -9.11
C LYS A 495 -9.56 26.82 -7.62
N PRO A 496 -10.29 27.52 -6.73
CA PRO A 496 -10.20 27.24 -5.30
C PRO A 496 -11.01 25.99 -4.95
N PHE A 497 -10.52 25.18 -4.02
CA PHE A 497 -11.30 24.07 -3.46
C PHE A 497 -12.51 24.58 -2.67
N PRO A 498 -13.76 24.18 -3.03
CA PRO A 498 -14.96 24.87 -2.55
C PRO A 498 -15.27 24.64 -1.08
N LEU A 499 -14.98 23.45 -0.52
CA LEU A 499 -15.39 23.11 0.85
C LEU A 499 -14.72 23.97 1.92
N LYS A 500 -13.53 24.52 1.67
CA LYS A 500 -12.87 25.46 2.59
C LYS A 500 -13.73 26.71 2.83
N LYS A 501 -14.21 27.31 1.75
CA LYS A 501 -15.07 28.49 1.83
C LYS A 501 -16.46 28.13 2.34
N GLN A 502 -17.02 27.01 1.89
CA GLN A 502 -18.35 26.57 2.34
C GLN A 502 -18.38 26.23 3.84
N LEU A 503 -17.29 25.68 4.40
CA LEU A 503 -17.15 25.49 5.85
C LEU A 503 -17.16 26.83 6.58
N GLN A 504 -16.36 27.81 6.13
CA GLN A 504 -16.34 29.15 6.73
C GLN A 504 -17.71 29.83 6.66
N ASP A 505 -18.38 29.74 5.50
CA ASP A 505 -19.72 30.29 5.29
C ASP A 505 -20.75 29.57 6.18
N ALA A 506 -20.66 28.25 6.34
CA ALA A 506 -21.54 27.46 7.20
C ALA A 506 -21.35 27.77 8.69
N MET A 507 -20.12 28.01 9.13
CA MET A 507 -19.81 28.43 10.50
C MET A 507 -20.34 29.84 10.79
N LYS A 508 -20.27 30.75 9.81
CA LYS A 508 -20.68 32.14 9.97
C LYS A 508 -22.19 32.35 9.83
N ASN A 509 -22.78 31.74 8.79
CA ASN A 509 -24.15 32.02 8.34
C ASN A 509 -25.10 30.82 8.52
N GLY A 510 -24.58 29.66 8.94
CA GLY A 510 -25.34 28.41 8.99
C GLY A 510 -25.38 27.66 7.65
N LEU A 511 -25.98 26.47 7.66
CA LEU A 511 -26.17 25.64 6.46
C LEU A 511 -27.27 26.24 5.55
N PRO A 512 -27.24 25.97 4.23
CA PRO A 512 -28.25 26.45 3.29
C PRO A 512 -29.68 26.08 3.70
N ASP A 513 -30.67 26.95 3.48
CA ASP A 513 -32.07 26.64 3.83
C ASP A 513 -32.71 25.59 2.91
N ARG A 514 -32.26 25.52 1.65
CA ARG A 514 -32.83 24.60 0.66
C ARG A 514 -32.44 23.14 0.98
N PRO A 515 -33.38 22.18 0.95
CA PRO A 515 -33.11 20.81 1.43
C PRO A 515 -31.99 20.09 0.69
N ILE A 516 -31.93 20.17 -0.65
CA ILE A 516 -30.92 19.45 -1.44
C ILE A 516 -29.50 20.01 -1.19
N PRO A 517 -29.24 21.33 -1.31
CA PRO A 517 -27.95 21.89 -0.92
C PRO A 517 -27.59 21.65 0.55
N LYS A 518 -28.58 21.69 1.47
CA LYS A 518 -28.37 21.38 2.89
C LYS A 518 -27.88 19.96 3.09
N LEU A 519 -28.56 18.99 2.49
CA LEU A 519 -28.20 17.57 2.56
C LEU A 519 -26.78 17.34 2.04
N LEU A 520 -26.50 17.82 0.82
CA LEU A 520 -25.21 17.62 0.18
C LEU A 520 -24.07 18.20 1.02
N LEU A 521 -24.18 19.47 1.42
CA LEU A 521 -23.15 20.12 2.23
C LEU A 521 -22.99 19.44 3.60
N SER A 522 -24.07 18.94 4.20
CA SER A 522 -24.00 18.20 5.47
C SER A 522 -23.21 16.91 5.33
N LEU A 523 -23.39 16.17 4.23
CA LEU A 523 -22.62 14.96 3.93
C LEU A 523 -21.14 15.30 3.68
N GLU A 524 -20.85 16.34 2.91
CA GLU A 524 -19.49 16.78 2.60
C GLU A 524 -18.74 17.24 3.85
N LEU A 525 -19.37 18.06 4.71
CA LEU A 525 -18.73 18.55 5.95
C LEU A 525 -18.62 17.47 7.03
N SER A 526 -19.48 16.45 7.01
CA SER A 526 -19.41 15.32 7.94
C SER A 526 -18.24 14.39 7.63
N THR A 527 -17.88 14.27 6.36
CA THR A 527 -16.88 13.31 5.85
C THR A 527 -15.56 13.96 5.43
N GLY A 528 -15.58 15.25 5.09
CA GLY A 528 -14.44 15.97 4.51
C GLY A 528 -14.21 15.70 3.03
N LEU A 529 -15.10 14.97 2.35
CA LEU A 529 -14.97 14.61 0.94
C LEU A 529 -15.94 15.41 0.05
N LEU A 530 -15.49 15.69 -1.17
CA LEU A 530 -16.30 16.32 -2.20
C LEU A 530 -17.37 15.36 -2.72
N MET A 531 -18.60 15.84 -2.95
CA MET A 531 -19.71 15.00 -3.40
C MET A 531 -20.57 15.68 -4.46
N GLY A 532 -21.23 14.86 -5.28
CA GLY A 532 -22.31 15.26 -6.18
C GLY A 532 -23.60 14.51 -5.85
N LEU A 533 -24.74 15.18 -6.00
CA LEU A 533 -26.07 14.57 -5.85
C LEU A 533 -26.91 14.85 -7.10
N HIS A 534 -27.35 13.79 -7.75
CA HIS A 534 -28.01 13.82 -9.05
C HIS A 534 -29.36 13.10 -9.03
N ASP A 535 -30.32 13.58 -9.82
CA ASP A 535 -31.52 12.83 -10.17
C ASP A 535 -31.12 11.73 -11.16
N GLY A 536 -31.05 10.49 -10.68
CA GLY A 536 -30.71 9.35 -11.51
C GLY A 536 -31.74 9.05 -12.60
N GLY A 537 -32.98 9.55 -12.46
CA GLY A 537 -34.01 9.45 -13.51
C GLY A 537 -33.73 10.37 -14.71
N ALA A 538 -32.92 11.41 -14.53
CA ALA A 538 -32.49 12.32 -15.59
C ALA A 538 -31.25 11.83 -16.37
N LEU A 539 -30.59 10.77 -15.89
CA LEU A 539 -29.40 10.18 -16.51
C LEU A 539 -29.75 9.17 -17.61
N ARG A 540 -28.82 8.98 -18.54
CA ARG A 540 -28.81 7.90 -19.54
C ARG A 540 -27.61 6.99 -19.31
N PHE A 541 -27.85 5.88 -18.62
CA PHE A 541 -26.81 4.91 -18.28
C PHE A 541 -26.26 4.19 -19.52
N PRO A 542 -24.98 3.73 -19.51
CA PRO A 542 -24.06 3.74 -18.37
C PRO A 542 -23.45 5.12 -18.10
N VAL A 543 -23.28 5.45 -16.82
CA VAL A 543 -22.45 6.56 -16.38
C VAL A 543 -20.97 6.17 -16.55
N ARG A 544 -20.18 7.09 -17.09
CA ARG A 544 -18.75 6.94 -17.36
C ARG A 544 -17.96 8.00 -16.60
N VAL A 545 -16.79 7.59 -16.12
CA VAL A 545 -15.78 8.48 -15.57
C VAL A 545 -14.69 8.62 -16.63
N THR A 546 -14.47 9.84 -17.10
CA THR A 546 -13.49 10.11 -18.16
C THR A 546 -12.95 11.53 -18.03
N THR A 547 -12.13 11.96 -18.99
CA THR A 547 -11.58 13.30 -19.07
C THR A 547 -12.23 14.09 -20.20
N ALA A 548 -12.43 15.39 -19.97
CA ALA A 548 -12.99 16.28 -20.96
C ALA A 548 -12.06 16.45 -22.16
N SER A 549 -12.64 16.40 -23.36
CA SER A 549 -11.96 16.81 -24.60
C SER A 549 -11.92 18.34 -24.70
N GLU A 550 -10.94 18.86 -25.43
CA GLU A 550 -10.83 20.30 -25.68
C GLU A 550 -12.12 20.87 -26.32
N GLY A 551 -12.58 22.02 -25.82
CA GLY A 551 -13.78 22.69 -26.32
C GLY A 551 -15.12 22.07 -25.87
N GLN A 552 -15.12 21.10 -24.95
CA GLN A 552 -16.37 20.60 -24.35
C GLN A 552 -16.99 21.64 -23.41
N HIS A 553 -18.33 21.70 -23.43
CA HIS A 553 -19.11 22.62 -22.61
C HIS A 553 -20.28 21.90 -21.95
N PHE A 554 -20.68 22.37 -20.76
CA PHE A 554 -21.93 21.95 -20.12
C PHE A 554 -22.62 23.11 -19.40
N GLU A 555 -23.93 23.02 -19.22
CA GLU A 555 -24.73 24.03 -18.50
C GLU A 555 -24.70 23.72 -16.99
N ALA A 556 -24.00 24.56 -16.23
CA ALA A 556 -23.91 24.43 -14.78
C ALA A 556 -25.26 24.71 -14.11
N MET A 557 -25.39 24.34 -12.83
CA MET A 557 -26.60 24.52 -12.01
C MET A 557 -27.23 25.93 -12.07
N ASN A 558 -26.44 26.97 -12.29
CA ASN A 558 -26.90 28.36 -12.38
C ASN A 558 -27.33 28.80 -13.80
N GLY A 559 -27.37 27.87 -14.76
CA GLY A 559 -27.71 28.14 -16.16
C GLY A 559 -26.58 28.71 -17.00
N LYS A 560 -25.38 28.91 -16.44
CA LYS A 560 -24.22 29.36 -17.21
C LYS A 560 -23.60 28.19 -17.97
N THR A 561 -23.24 28.43 -19.22
CA THR A 561 -22.40 27.49 -19.98
C THR A 561 -20.96 27.60 -19.47
N LEU A 562 -20.40 26.50 -19.00
CA LEU A 562 -19.01 26.40 -18.57
C LEU A 562 -18.20 25.67 -19.65
N ALA A 563 -16.98 26.17 -19.90
CA ALA A 563 -15.98 25.45 -20.66
C ALA A 563 -15.25 24.48 -19.73
N LEU A 564 -15.13 23.23 -20.16
CA LEU A 564 -14.31 22.24 -19.48
C LEU A 564 -12.85 22.45 -19.88
N GLY A 565 -11.96 22.41 -18.89
CA GLY A 565 -10.52 22.41 -19.12
C GLY A 565 -10.09 21.12 -19.82
N SER A 566 -9.02 21.20 -20.61
CA SER A 566 -8.42 20.01 -21.20
C SER A 566 -8.02 19.02 -20.10
N GLU A 567 -8.36 17.74 -20.30
CA GLU A 567 -8.11 16.64 -19.36
C GLU A 567 -8.81 16.76 -18.00
N GLU A 568 -9.83 17.61 -17.87
CA GLU A 568 -10.60 17.74 -16.64
C GLU A 568 -11.42 16.47 -16.37
N LEU A 569 -11.36 15.92 -15.15
CA LEU A 569 -12.16 14.75 -14.80
C LEU A 569 -13.64 15.08 -14.80
N ILE A 570 -14.41 14.32 -15.57
CA ILE A 570 -15.85 14.49 -15.74
C ILE A 570 -16.61 13.19 -15.49
N LEU A 571 -17.86 13.35 -15.06
CA LEU A 571 -18.88 12.32 -15.14
C LEU A 571 -19.72 12.57 -16.38
N ALA A 572 -19.83 11.56 -17.24
CA ALA A 572 -20.62 11.62 -18.46
C ALA A 572 -21.63 10.48 -18.48
N ASP A 573 -22.80 10.74 -19.04
CA ASP A 573 -23.78 9.71 -19.38
C ASP A 573 -23.81 9.54 -20.91
N GLU A 574 -24.74 8.76 -21.47
CA GLU A 574 -24.80 8.58 -22.93
C GLU A 574 -25.13 9.86 -23.72
N VAL A 575 -25.57 10.92 -23.04
CA VAL A 575 -25.92 12.19 -23.69
C VAL A 575 -24.70 13.11 -23.72
N ARG A 576 -24.12 13.40 -22.55
CA ARG A 576 -23.01 14.35 -22.38
C ARG A 576 -22.44 14.33 -20.96
N ALA A 577 -21.38 15.09 -20.73
CA ALA A 577 -20.90 15.43 -19.40
C ALA A 577 -22.04 16.05 -18.56
N PHE A 578 -22.26 15.52 -17.36
CA PHE A 578 -23.26 16.02 -16.41
C PHE A 578 -22.66 16.45 -15.08
N ALA A 579 -21.36 16.21 -14.85
CA ALA A 579 -20.63 16.80 -13.75
C ALA A 579 -19.15 16.93 -14.11
N SER A 580 -18.52 17.94 -13.53
CA SER A 580 -17.07 18.06 -13.47
C SER A 580 -16.60 17.92 -12.02
N TYR A 581 -15.43 17.31 -11.84
CA TYR A 581 -14.77 17.17 -10.54
C TYR A 581 -14.43 18.53 -9.90
N VAL A 582 -14.06 19.54 -10.69
CA VAL A 582 -13.62 20.86 -10.16
C VAL A 582 -14.64 21.98 -10.37
N GLN A 583 -15.64 21.78 -11.23
CA GLN A 583 -16.67 22.78 -11.57
C GLN A 583 -18.07 22.37 -11.10
N GLY A 584 -18.27 21.15 -10.63
CA GLY A 584 -19.51 20.67 -10.05
C GLY A 584 -20.54 20.15 -11.08
N PRO A 585 -21.80 19.96 -10.65
CA PRO A 585 -22.83 19.29 -11.45
C PRO A 585 -23.50 20.19 -12.49
N ASP A 586 -24.11 19.57 -13.49
CA ASP A 586 -24.96 20.21 -14.50
C ASP A 586 -26.38 20.45 -13.97
N LYS A 587 -27.09 21.37 -14.63
CA LYS A 587 -28.47 21.68 -14.28
C LYS A 587 -29.46 20.58 -14.64
N ARG A 588 -29.18 19.80 -15.69
CA ARG A 588 -30.09 18.75 -16.20
C ARG A 588 -30.32 17.66 -15.17
N THR A 589 -29.27 17.29 -14.45
CA THR A 589 -29.29 16.21 -13.45
C THR A 589 -29.57 16.72 -12.04
N ALA A 590 -29.92 18.01 -11.88
CA ALA A 590 -30.32 18.59 -10.61
C ALA A 590 -31.55 17.88 -10.03
N VAL A 591 -31.48 17.48 -8.76
CA VAL A 591 -32.63 16.94 -8.04
C VAL A 591 -33.70 18.03 -7.88
N GLN A 592 -34.85 17.83 -8.52
CA GLN A 592 -36.01 18.73 -8.42
C GLN A 592 -36.99 18.19 -7.37
N LEU A 593 -37.26 18.98 -6.34
CA LEU A 593 -38.29 18.66 -5.36
C LEU A 593 -39.67 19.12 -5.88
N PRO A 594 -40.71 18.28 -5.79
CA PRO A 594 -42.05 18.69 -6.17
C PRO A 594 -42.63 19.74 -5.22
N THR A 595 -43.48 20.63 -5.75
CA THR A 595 -44.15 21.70 -4.98
C THR A 595 -45.05 21.16 -3.86
N GLU A 596 -45.63 19.97 -4.06
CA GLU A 596 -46.40 19.22 -3.05
C GLU A 596 -45.63 17.93 -2.69
N PRO A 597 -45.03 17.84 -1.49
CA PRO A 597 -44.15 16.72 -1.10
C PRO A 597 -44.88 15.41 -0.77
N THR A 598 -46.19 15.45 -0.51
CA THR A 598 -46.94 14.33 0.04
C THR A 598 -47.14 13.22 -1.00
N GLY A 599 -46.70 12.01 -0.69
CA GLY A 599 -46.91 10.80 -1.51
C GLY A 599 -46.04 10.69 -2.77
N LYS A 600 -45.15 11.66 -3.06
CA LYS A 600 -44.25 11.60 -4.22
C LYS A 600 -42.94 10.90 -3.90
N THR A 601 -42.42 10.22 -4.91
CA THR A 601 -41.19 9.41 -4.83
C THR A 601 -40.25 9.84 -5.95
N ILE A 602 -38.98 10.03 -5.63
CA ILE A 602 -37.90 10.22 -6.61
C ILE A 602 -37.45 8.84 -7.06
N LYS A 603 -37.53 8.56 -8.37
CA LYS A 603 -37.21 7.24 -8.93
C LYS A 603 -35.81 6.76 -8.54
N SER A 604 -34.83 7.66 -8.58
CA SER A 604 -33.50 7.36 -8.10
C SER A 604 -32.71 8.63 -7.79
N LEU A 605 -31.94 8.60 -6.70
CA LEU A 605 -30.87 9.54 -6.40
C LEU A 605 -29.54 8.84 -6.66
N LEU A 606 -28.63 9.53 -7.33
CA LEU A 606 -27.24 9.09 -7.50
C LEU A 606 -26.34 10.05 -6.71
N PHE A 607 -25.66 9.49 -5.72
CA PHE A 607 -24.58 10.16 -5.00
C PHE A 607 -23.27 9.79 -5.67
N ALA A 608 -22.47 10.78 -6.05
CA ALA A 608 -21.10 10.62 -6.48
C ALA A 608 -20.18 11.10 -5.35
N VAL A 609 -19.37 10.21 -4.79
CA VAL A 609 -18.42 10.51 -3.71
C VAL A 609 -17.02 10.51 -4.29
N PHE A 610 -16.32 11.64 -4.18
CA PHE A 610 -15.05 11.88 -4.84
C PHE A 610 -13.91 11.87 -3.83
N GLY A 611 -13.08 10.83 -3.83
CA GLY A 611 -11.86 10.79 -3.04
C GLY A 611 -10.69 11.40 -3.82
N ALA A 612 -9.90 12.27 -3.18
CA ALA A 612 -8.70 12.80 -3.80
C ALA A 612 -7.58 11.73 -3.93
N PRO A 613 -6.70 11.82 -4.93
CA PRO A 613 -5.44 11.08 -5.00
C PRO A 613 -4.64 11.23 -3.70
N GLY A 614 -4.13 10.12 -3.18
CA GLY A 614 -3.38 10.10 -1.92
C GLY A 614 -4.22 10.15 -0.64
N LEU A 615 -5.55 10.37 -0.74
CA LEU A 615 -6.47 10.23 0.40
C LEU A 615 -6.34 8.81 1.00
N PRO A 616 -6.28 8.63 2.33
CA PRO A 616 -6.28 7.30 2.93
C PRO A 616 -7.54 6.49 2.58
N GLU A 617 -7.41 5.18 2.41
CA GLU A 617 -8.55 4.30 2.05
C GLU A 617 -9.62 4.26 3.13
N ALA A 618 -9.21 4.14 4.40
CA ALA A 618 -10.13 4.16 5.52
C ALA A 618 -11.00 5.42 5.56
N ASP A 619 -10.45 6.60 5.22
CA ASP A 619 -11.22 7.85 5.18
C ASP A 619 -12.25 7.85 4.05
N PHE A 620 -11.89 7.30 2.88
CA PHE A 620 -12.80 7.16 1.76
C PHE A 620 -13.91 6.11 2.02
N GLU A 621 -13.55 4.96 2.59
CA GLU A 621 -14.51 3.91 2.95
C GLU A 621 -15.46 4.38 4.05
N ALA A 622 -14.96 5.07 5.09
CA ALA A 622 -15.81 5.65 6.13
C ALA A 622 -16.80 6.68 5.56
N ALA A 623 -16.36 7.50 4.60
CA ALA A 623 -17.25 8.43 3.92
C ALA A 623 -18.32 7.71 3.08
N LEU A 624 -17.94 6.64 2.38
CA LEU A 624 -18.89 5.83 1.61
C LEU A 624 -19.92 5.14 2.49
N ASP A 625 -19.49 4.52 3.59
CA ASP A 625 -20.38 3.87 4.54
C ASP A 625 -21.36 4.87 5.15
N PHE A 626 -20.88 6.07 5.46
CA PHE A 626 -21.71 7.17 5.97
C PHE A 626 -22.77 7.59 4.94
N VAL A 627 -22.38 7.83 3.68
CA VAL A 627 -23.33 8.20 2.62
C VAL A 627 -24.27 7.05 2.28
N GLN A 628 -23.80 5.80 2.33
CA GLN A 628 -24.62 4.62 2.09
C GLN A 628 -25.69 4.48 3.18
N THR A 629 -25.32 4.74 4.44
CA THR A 629 -26.26 4.73 5.58
C THR A 629 -27.31 5.83 5.42
N ALA A 630 -26.92 7.03 5.00
CA ALA A 630 -27.85 8.11 4.70
C ALA A 630 -28.79 7.74 3.52
N ALA A 631 -28.24 7.18 2.45
CA ALA A 631 -29.01 6.71 1.30
C ALA A 631 -30.02 5.62 1.68
N PHE A 632 -29.62 4.69 2.56
CA PHE A 632 -30.48 3.66 3.10
C PHE A 632 -31.64 4.25 3.92
N SER A 633 -31.36 5.20 4.83
CA SER A 633 -32.39 5.82 5.66
C SER A 633 -33.42 6.61 4.84
N MET A 634 -32.99 7.19 3.71
CA MET A 634 -33.89 7.88 2.78
C MET A 634 -34.73 6.91 1.94
N ALA A 635 -34.16 5.82 1.46
CA ALA A 635 -34.84 4.89 0.55
C ALA A 635 -35.64 3.78 1.24
N GLY A 636 -35.35 3.50 2.52
CA GLY A 636 -35.91 2.35 3.25
C GLY A 636 -35.43 0.99 2.72
N ARG A 637 -34.41 0.98 1.85
CA ARG A 637 -33.83 -0.23 1.25
C ARG A 637 -32.36 -0.04 0.91
N LYS A 638 -31.64 -1.16 0.79
CA LYS A 638 -30.20 -1.17 0.48
C LYS A 638 -29.95 -0.49 -0.87
N PRO A 639 -29.13 0.59 -0.92
CA PRO A 639 -28.78 1.23 -2.19
C PRO A 639 -27.76 0.39 -2.97
N ASP A 640 -27.75 0.56 -4.29
CA ASP A 640 -26.71 -0.02 -5.15
C ASP A 640 -25.41 0.78 -4.96
N VAL A 641 -24.26 0.12 -4.80
CA VAL A 641 -22.96 0.78 -4.61
C VAL A 641 -21.97 0.32 -5.67
N TYR A 642 -21.33 1.27 -6.34
CA TYR A 642 -20.29 1.02 -7.34
C TYR A 642 -19.03 1.78 -6.96
N LEU A 643 -17.89 1.12 -7.06
CA LEU A 643 -16.59 1.71 -6.75
C LEU A 643 -15.73 1.70 -7.99
N LEU A 644 -15.21 2.86 -8.36
CA LEU A 644 -14.27 3.03 -9.44
C LEU A 644 -12.98 3.63 -8.91
N THR A 645 -11.87 3.16 -9.48
CA THR A 645 -10.56 3.79 -9.34
C THR A 645 -10.09 4.15 -10.73
N THR A 646 -9.66 5.40 -10.91
CA THR A 646 -9.14 5.88 -12.19
C THR A 646 -7.89 5.12 -12.58
N LYS A 647 -7.79 4.78 -13.86
CA LYS A 647 -6.66 4.11 -14.51
C LYS A 647 -6.16 5.01 -15.64
N LEU A 648 -4.88 4.92 -16.01
CA LEU A 648 -4.39 5.61 -17.19
C LEU A 648 -5.07 5.05 -18.44
N ALA A 649 -5.53 5.93 -19.32
CA ALA A 649 -5.95 5.57 -20.66
C ALA A 649 -4.73 5.00 -21.41
N HIS A 650 -4.91 3.84 -22.06
CA HIS A 650 -3.92 3.35 -23.02
C HIS A 650 -3.92 4.32 -24.21
N VAL A 651 -2.79 4.97 -24.47
CA VAL A 651 -2.55 5.72 -25.72
C VAL A 651 -2.15 4.74 -26.81
#